data_AF-A0A7C5APE4-F1
#
_entry.id   AF-A0A7C5APE4-F1
#
_cell.length_a   1.000
_cell.length_b   1.000
_cell.length_c   1.000
_cell.angle_alpha   90.00
_cell.angle_beta   90.00
_cell.angle_gamma   90.00
#
_symmetry.space_group_name_H-M   'P 1'
#
loop_
_entity.id
_entity.type
_entity.pdbx_description
1 polymer ?
#
loop_
_entity_poly.entity_id
_entity_poly.type
_entity_poly.pdbx_seq_one_letter_code
_entity_poly.pdbx_strand_id
1 'polypeptide(L)'
;MVEREPAPAARRKTPHVEEEASFLPSLSRWWRPLLFALALLGLGALAYGARFPIFLDVGALGDRAFLWASPLGTDIGWNGDEHLAAEGVNYRWSKRVSWLRIPDLAWSGPITVSLRVRAPRPEGQSLPEVQVRLNGAAIGRFQASSDWEVRTFSVPECPGSSADLEVLFETTPFVPGREDPRWLGIQVDWVHLEPASAWGPVRPAWRSLLLWAGTVLLVGWAIERRWPRLAGWVTGALAVLVALGLAFIRHWLTPFAAWSLIASGALFALAYLPSFLGYLRELARRARPLAFAATLVGALLLLVLVYLRWAVQVVPYMAPRPDAIAAVIFFALAVVYAAWMLEVPLRRFVSGLDRALCRPWLPGVLLACFLAGVTLYEGAFVREMRFIGHADYADNAVVARNLLQGRGFAVDYVTQFYRFYPGISHPQETWPLLQPVLIAPFFRLLGDSPTAAKVPNLLLQLGLAIAAYALASRRFDRRIALVAVLLTLLNPFMLRLILFPTSDLAFTLFALLTLGQFFQASERERNGEISVLSYGWSGVWAGLMMLAKPNGALFAGLCLLWDFWGRLRERRWRGFLRAWLAFGIPAALLFAPWVVRNLMLFGQPVFSTERFDAWILKYRDWEEIYRIYCLDPASCDLPNRSWLIRYGFDRVIQAIGTEFRRWWYYFSRDEGSLLRLLGSALALWGAVTLGREATGRENRPAVRLYGLVGTVLAGFGLFICTYWHVEERYFVPFIPWLALLASRGLWWFHDALAYRRDERGHVVPRSLGWLGVVWIVLACSYLAQPFFGEIAQKRLMDQQKQEELLAYAWLAEHTAPDDVVMTRVPWQLTYYTHRRSVMIPQGTVEDVLEVARLYGVRVLFWEGNARGLRPALREALDKGRWPLLYDAGGIQIYRFPDEAGP
;
A
#
# COMPACT_ATOMS: atom_id res chain seq x y z
N MET A 1 -25.81 -47.67 73.45
CA MET A 1 -26.27 -48.11 72.11
C MET A 1 -26.98 -46.96 71.44
N VAL A 2 -26.26 -46.20 70.61
CA VAL A 2 -26.79 -45.43 69.46
C VAL A 2 -25.63 -45.36 68.48
N GLU A 3 -25.73 -46.13 67.40
CA GLU A 3 -24.78 -46.14 66.28
C GLU A 3 -24.89 -44.82 65.50
N ARG A 4 -23.75 -44.20 65.18
CA ARG A 4 -23.66 -43.08 64.24
C ARG A 4 -23.30 -43.63 62.86
N GLU A 5 -24.17 -43.38 61.90
CA GLU A 5 -23.98 -43.65 60.47
C GLU A 5 -22.73 -42.95 59.90
N PRO A 6 -22.05 -43.54 58.90
CA PRO A 6 -20.97 -42.88 58.17
C PRO A 6 -21.50 -41.98 57.05
N ALA A 7 -20.91 -40.80 56.93
CA ALA A 7 -21.20 -39.79 55.90
C ALA A 7 -20.96 -40.31 54.47
N PRO A 8 -21.72 -39.85 53.46
CA PRO A 8 -21.60 -40.32 52.09
C PRO A 8 -20.33 -39.78 51.42
N ALA A 9 -19.62 -40.69 50.76
CA ALA A 9 -18.41 -40.42 50.00
C ALA A 9 -18.64 -39.35 48.91
N ALA A 10 -17.81 -38.31 48.93
CA ALA A 10 -17.74 -37.29 47.90
C ALA A 10 -17.43 -37.92 46.53
N ARG A 11 -18.41 -37.88 45.63
CA ARG A 11 -18.22 -38.22 44.21
C ARG A 11 -17.08 -37.38 43.65
N ARG A 12 -15.95 -38.03 43.33
CA ARG A 12 -14.92 -37.49 42.45
C ARG A 12 -15.60 -37.05 41.15
N LYS A 13 -15.60 -35.74 40.90
CA LYS A 13 -15.91 -35.19 39.57
C LYS A 13 -14.90 -35.78 38.59
N THR A 14 -15.37 -36.69 37.76
CA THR A 14 -14.70 -37.04 36.51
C THR A 14 -14.40 -35.74 35.75
N PRO A 15 -13.18 -35.58 35.20
CA PRO A 15 -12.90 -34.43 34.35
C PRO A 15 -13.86 -34.51 33.17
N HIS A 16 -14.52 -33.38 32.89
CA HIS A 16 -15.37 -33.22 31.72
C HIS A 16 -14.65 -33.83 30.51
N VAL A 17 -15.31 -34.84 29.94
CA VAL A 17 -15.08 -35.37 28.61
C VAL A 17 -14.77 -34.19 27.70
N GLU A 18 -13.63 -34.29 27.01
CA GLU A 18 -13.21 -33.39 25.94
C GLU A 18 -14.44 -33.05 25.10
N GLU A 19 -14.84 -31.77 25.07
CA GLU A 19 -15.74 -31.28 24.02
C GLU A 19 -15.05 -31.63 22.70
N GLU A 20 -15.48 -32.73 22.08
CA GLU A 20 -15.15 -33.04 20.70
C GLU A 20 -15.41 -31.78 19.90
N ALA A 21 -14.35 -31.24 19.30
CA ALA A 21 -14.43 -30.12 18.38
C ALA A 21 -15.14 -30.61 17.11
N SER A 22 -16.45 -30.86 17.20
CA SER A 22 -17.27 -31.11 16.04
C SER A 22 -17.27 -29.83 15.20
N PHE A 23 -16.77 -29.93 13.97
CA PHE A 23 -16.75 -28.83 13.01
C PHE A 23 -18.17 -28.32 12.70
N LEU A 24 -19.16 -29.18 12.90
CA LEU A 24 -20.59 -28.90 12.75
C LEU A 24 -21.25 -28.86 14.14
N PRO A 25 -21.55 -27.67 14.68
CA PRO A 25 -22.38 -27.53 15.87
C PRO A 25 -23.78 -28.13 15.68
N SER A 26 -24.43 -28.52 16.78
CA SER A 26 -25.76 -29.19 16.74
C SER A 26 -26.79 -28.36 15.96
N LEU A 27 -27.54 -29.02 15.07
CA LEU A 27 -28.62 -28.45 14.25
C LEU A 27 -29.61 -27.57 15.04
N SER A 28 -29.80 -27.86 16.33
CA SER A 28 -30.64 -27.08 17.24
C SER A 28 -30.22 -25.61 17.44
N ARG A 29 -28.97 -25.23 17.13
CA ARG A 29 -28.52 -23.84 17.23
C ARG A 29 -28.72 -23.01 15.95
N TRP A 30 -29.01 -23.62 14.80
CA TRP A 30 -28.89 -22.95 13.49
C TRP A 30 -30.22 -22.73 12.76
N TRP A 31 -31.34 -23.06 13.41
CA TRP A 31 -32.65 -23.04 12.77
C TRP A 31 -33.17 -21.62 12.48
N ARG A 32 -32.77 -20.61 13.27
CA ARG A 32 -33.30 -19.23 13.12
C ARG A 32 -32.83 -18.58 11.82
N PRO A 33 -31.53 -18.55 11.48
CA PRO A 33 -31.08 -18.01 10.20
C PRO A 33 -31.65 -18.77 9.00
N LEU A 34 -31.82 -20.08 9.12
CA LEU A 34 -32.46 -20.92 8.09
C LEU A 34 -33.92 -20.53 7.86
N LEU A 35 -34.69 -20.33 8.94
CA LEU A 35 -36.08 -19.90 8.87
C LEU A 35 -36.23 -18.54 8.18
N PHE A 36 -35.36 -17.57 8.50
CA PHE A 36 -35.38 -16.26 7.84
C PHE A 36 -34.95 -16.31 6.37
N ALA A 37 -33.98 -17.17 6.02
CA ALA A 37 -33.60 -17.40 4.63
C ALA A 37 -34.76 -18.01 3.81
N LEU A 38 -35.50 -18.97 4.39
CA LEU A 38 -36.71 -19.53 3.76
C LEU A 38 -37.84 -18.50 3.65
N ALA A 39 -38.06 -17.69 4.69
CA ALA A 39 -39.03 -16.60 4.65
C ALA A 39 -38.69 -15.58 3.56
N LEU A 40 -37.40 -15.26 3.36
CA LEU A 40 -36.94 -14.40 2.27
C LEU A 40 -37.22 -15.00 0.89
N LEU A 41 -37.11 -16.31 0.70
CA LEU A 41 -37.49 -16.92 -0.59
C LEU A 41 -38.96 -16.70 -0.92
N GLY A 42 -39.85 -16.84 0.07
CA GLY A 42 -41.29 -16.60 -0.10
C GLY A 42 -41.63 -15.12 -0.30
N LEU A 43 -41.17 -14.25 0.60
CA LEU A 43 -41.42 -12.80 0.52
C LEU A 43 -40.74 -12.18 -0.71
N GLY A 44 -39.54 -12.64 -1.04
CA GLY A 44 -38.80 -12.21 -2.22
C GLY A 44 -39.50 -12.63 -3.51
N ALA A 45 -40.06 -13.85 -3.60
CA ALA A 45 -40.85 -14.25 -4.76
C ALA A 45 -42.07 -13.34 -4.97
N LEU A 46 -42.76 -12.94 -3.89
CA LEU A 46 -43.87 -11.97 -3.95
C LEU A 46 -43.38 -10.57 -4.34
N ALA A 47 -42.23 -10.14 -3.81
CA ALA A 47 -41.62 -8.85 -4.12
C ALA A 47 -41.35 -8.68 -5.63
N TYR A 48 -41.08 -9.77 -6.36
CA TYR A 48 -40.87 -9.69 -7.80
C TYR A 48 -42.09 -9.24 -8.61
N GLY A 49 -43.30 -9.38 -8.04
CA GLY A 49 -44.54 -8.91 -8.66
C GLY A 49 -44.71 -7.39 -8.61
N ALA A 50 -43.96 -6.69 -7.74
CA ALA A 50 -43.96 -5.24 -7.68
C ALA A 50 -43.11 -4.63 -8.82
N ARG A 51 -43.61 -3.56 -9.44
CA ARG A 51 -42.95 -2.85 -10.54
C ARG A 51 -42.88 -1.37 -10.21
N PHE A 52 -41.66 -0.86 -10.12
CA PHE A 52 -41.39 0.56 -9.90
C PHE A 52 -40.60 1.12 -11.08
N PRO A 53 -40.73 2.43 -11.37
CA PRO A 53 -39.88 3.10 -12.33
C PRO A 53 -38.39 2.91 -11.98
N ILE A 54 -37.57 2.67 -13.00
CA ILE A 54 -36.13 2.49 -12.86
C ILE A 54 -35.44 3.64 -13.57
N PHE A 55 -34.63 4.40 -12.83
CA PHE A 55 -33.82 5.48 -13.38
C PHE A 55 -32.34 5.09 -13.26
N LEU A 56 -31.66 4.97 -14.39
CA LEU A 56 -30.25 4.63 -14.48
C LEU A 56 -29.48 5.82 -15.04
N ASP A 57 -28.67 6.42 -14.18
CA ASP A 57 -27.72 7.46 -14.54
C ASP A 57 -26.47 6.79 -15.14
N VAL A 58 -26.17 7.11 -16.40
CA VAL A 58 -25.09 6.54 -17.21
C VAL A 58 -23.90 7.48 -17.12
N GLY A 59 -22.80 7.00 -16.55
CA GLY A 59 -21.64 7.82 -16.18
C GLY A 59 -21.58 8.13 -14.68
N ALA A 60 -22.64 7.85 -13.91
CA ALA A 60 -22.61 7.98 -12.46
C ALA A 60 -21.99 6.78 -11.74
N LEU A 61 -21.66 6.98 -10.46
CA LEU A 61 -21.09 5.94 -9.61
C LEU A 61 -22.05 4.75 -9.48
N GLY A 62 -21.57 3.58 -9.90
CA GLY A 62 -22.31 2.31 -9.76
C GLY A 62 -22.98 1.82 -11.05
N ASP A 63 -22.98 2.63 -12.11
CA ASP A 63 -23.54 2.26 -13.41
C ASP A 63 -22.89 1.01 -14.04
N ARG A 64 -21.62 0.73 -13.70
CA ARG A 64 -20.89 -0.51 -14.04
C ARG A 64 -21.59 -1.78 -13.58
N ALA A 65 -22.57 -1.69 -12.67
CA ALA A 65 -23.44 -2.80 -12.33
C ALA A 65 -24.30 -3.24 -13.52
N PHE A 66 -24.56 -2.34 -14.46
CA PHE A 66 -25.45 -2.53 -15.61
C PHE A 66 -24.72 -2.56 -16.96
N LEU A 67 -23.52 -2.01 -17.02
CA LEU A 67 -22.76 -1.89 -18.27
C LEU A 67 -21.29 -2.25 -18.09
N TRP A 68 -20.63 -2.55 -19.20
CA TRP A 68 -19.20 -2.84 -19.23
C TRP A 68 -18.45 -1.80 -20.08
N ALA A 69 -17.55 -1.05 -19.44
CA ALA A 69 -16.57 -0.23 -20.11
C ALA A 69 -15.48 -1.12 -20.74
N SER A 70 -15.39 -1.08 -22.07
CA SER A 70 -14.52 -1.93 -22.87
C SER A 70 -13.20 -1.23 -23.22
N PRO A 71 -12.13 -2.00 -23.54
CA PRO A 71 -10.82 -1.44 -23.89
C PRO A 71 -10.89 -0.48 -25.09
N LEU A 72 -9.96 0.49 -25.17
CA LEU A 72 -9.95 1.55 -26.20
C LEU A 72 -10.01 1.01 -27.63
N GLY A 73 -9.34 -0.12 -27.92
CA GLY A 73 -9.25 -0.70 -29.26
C GLY A 73 -10.44 -1.52 -29.74
N THR A 74 -11.48 -1.73 -28.91
CA THR A 74 -12.69 -2.46 -29.32
C THR A 74 -13.77 -1.48 -29.77
N ASP A 75 -14.56 -1.85 -30.78
CA ASP A 75 -15.70 -1.08 -31.29
C ASP A 75 -17.03 -1.48 -30.64
N ILE A 76 -17.01 -2.41 -29.68
CA ILE A 76 -18.16 -2.87 -28.89
C ILE A 76 -18.00 -2.53 -27.40
N GLY A 77 -19.11 -2.35 -26.69
CA GLY A 77 -19.18 -1.96 -25.28
C GLY A 77 -19.24 -0.44 -25.07
N TRP A 78 -18.92 0.02 -23.87
CA TRP A 78 -18.92 1.45 -23.53
C TRP A 78 -17.51 1.99 -23.37
N ASN A 79 -17.31 3.29 -23.56
CA ASN A 79 -16.11 3.95 -23.06
C ASN A 79 -16.22 4.20 -21.54
N GLY A 80 -15.11 4.62 -20.92
CA GLY A 80 -15.11 5.09 -19.53
C GLY A 80 -16.07 6.26 -19.32
N ASP A 81 -16.45 6.50 -18.07
CA ASP A 81 -17.30 7.62 -17.71
C ASP A 81 -16.58 8.96 -17.84
N GLU A 82 -17.33 9.97 -18.25
CA GLU A 82 -16.87 11.34 -18.45
C GLU A 82 -17.81 12.33 -17.79
N HIS A 83 -17.28 13.51 -17.46
CA HIS A 83 -18.01 14.56 -16.77
C HIS A 83 -17.90 15.89 -17.52
N LEU A 84 -19.06 16.48 -17.86
CA LEU A 84 -19.16 17.82 -18.41
C LEU A 84 -19.29 18.83 -17.28
N ALA A 85 -18.16 19.39 -16.84
CA ALA A 85 -18.13 20.30 -15.69
C ALA A 85 -19.05 21.53 -15.86
N ALA A 86 -19.18 22.07 -17.08
CA ALA A 86 -20.03 23.23 -17.37
C ALA A 86 -21.53 22.94 -17.23
N GLU A 87 -21.95 21.71 -17.54
CA GLU A 87 -23.37 21.30 -17.53
C GLU A 87 -23.73 20.51 -16.26
N GLY A 88 -22.74 20.06 -15.48
CA GLY A 88 -22.95 19.20 -14.31
C GLY A 88 -23.44 17.79 -14.65
N VAL A 89 -23.22 17.33 -15.88
CA VAL A 89 -23.73 16.05 -16.41
C VAL A 89 -22.61 15.01 -16.49
N ASN A 90 -22.89 13.80 -15.99
CA ASN A 90 -22.05 12.63 -16.26
C ASN A 90 -22.62 11.88 -17.46
N TYR A 91 -21.75 11.26 -18.25
CA TYR A 91 -22.19 10.51 -19.41
C TYR A 91 -21.18 9.42 -19.76
N ARG A 92 -21.60 8.52 -20.65
CA ARG A 92 -20.67 7.62 -21.35
C ARG A 92 -20.85 7.72 -22.85
N TRP A 93 -19.74 7.63 -23.56
CA TRP A 93 -19.76 7.37 -25.00
C TRP A 93 -20.07 5.90 -25.26
N SER A 94 -21.14 5.65 -26.01
CA SER A 94 -21.40 4.36 -26.63
C SER A 94 -20.36 4.09 -27.73
N LYS A 95 -20.20 2.82 -28.09
CA LYS A 95 -19.47 2.37 -29.29
C LYS A 95 -20.47 1.83 -30.32
N ARG A 96 -19.99 1.14 -31.37
CA ARG A 96 -20.84 0.60 -32.45
C ARG A 96 -22.00 -0.23 -31.92
N VAL A 97 -21.71 -1.10 -30.94
CA VAL A 97 -22.72 -1.88 -30.22
C VAL A 97 -22.47 -1.71 -28.74
N SER A 98 -23.44 -1.14 -28.04
CA SER A 98 -23.36 -0.93 -26.58
C SER A 98 -24.63 -1.46 -25.94
N TRP A 99 -24.52 -2.15 -24.82
CA TRP A 99 -25.69 -2.68 -24.11
C TRP A 99 -25.67 -2.24 -22.65
N LEU A 100 -26.86 -2.00 -22.13
CA LEU A 100 -27.15 -1.86 -20.72
C LEU A 100 -27.97 -3.09 -20.31
N ARG A 101 -27.46 -3.86 -19.36
CA ARG A 101 -28.06 -5.12 -18.89
C ARG A 101 -28.36 -5.03 -17.40
N ILE A 102 -29.62 -5.16 -17.04
CA ILE A 102 -30.08 -5.27 -15.65
C ILE A 102 -30.29 -6.75 -15.34
N PRO A 103 -29.38 -7.40 -14.59
CA PRO A 103 -29.45 -8.83 -14.34
C PRO A 103 -30.62 -9.18 -13.41
N ASP A 104 -31.22 -10.35 -13.61
CA ASP A 104 -32.24 -10.96 -12.75
C ASP A 104 -33.41 -10.01 -12.42
N LEU A 105 -33.75 -9.05 -13.30
CA LEU A 105 -34.88 -8.14 -13.10
C LEU A 105 -36.22 -8.86 -13.30
N ALA A 106 -36.24 -9.88 -14.16
CA ALA A 106 -37.39 -10.67 -14.58
C ALA A 106 -38.59 -9.80 -14.97
N TRP A 107 -38.36 -8.76 -15.77
CA TRP A 107 -39.43 -7.86 -16.20
C TRP A 107 -40.42 -8.58 -17.12
N SER A 108 -41.71 -8.36 -16.93
CA SER A 108 -42.77 -8.83 -17.83
C SER A 108 -43.83 -7.75 -18.01
N GLY A 109 -44.52 -7.74 -19.16
CA GLY A 109 -45.59 -6.77 -19.47
C GLY A 109 -45.11 -5.47 -20.13
N PRO A 110 -45.99 -4.47 -20.27
CA PRO A 110 -45.71 -3.24 -21.00
C PRO A 110 -44.67 -2.36 -20.30
N ILE A 111 -43.81 -1.71 -21.08
CA ILE A 111 -42.72 -0.85 -20.60
C ILE A 111 -42.51 0.35 -21.52
N THR A 112 -42.28 1.51 -20.93
CA THR A 112 -41.82 2.71 -21.64
C THR A 112 -40.33 2.89 -21.38
N VAL A 113 -39.53 2.94 -22.45
CA VAL A 113 -38.08 3.18 -22.38
C VAL A 113 -37.81 4.60 -22.82
N SER A 114 -37.31 5.44 -21.92
CA SER A 114 -36.85 6.79 -22.23
C SER A 114 -35.36 6.90 -22.04
N LEU A 115 -34.67 7.63 -22.91
CA LEU A 115 -33.23 7.85 -22.82
C LEU A 115 -32.87 9.26 -23.24
N ARG A 116 -31.91 9.87 -22.53
CA ARG A 116 -31.36 11.18 -22.86
C ARG A 116 -29.99 11.03 -23.50
N VAL A 117 -29.87 11.50 -24.74
CA VAL A 117 -28.69 11.27 -25.57
C VAL A 117 -28.32 12.51 -26.39
N ARG A 118 -27.07 12.54 -26.86
CA ARG A 118 -26.59 13.46 -27.90
C ARG A 118 -25.43 12.86 -28.67
N ALA A 119 -25.07 13.43 -29.80
CA ALA A 119 -23.99 12.94 -30.66
C ALA A 119 -23.13 14.10 -31.20
N PRO A 120 -22.39 14.82 -30.33
CA PRO A 120 -21.53 15.90 -30.79
C PRO A 120 -20.42 15.33 -31.69
N ARG A 121 -20.23 15.92 -32.88
CA ARG A 121 -19.21 15.52 -33.85
C ARG A 121 -18.51 16.74 -34.44
N PRO A 122 -17.24 16.61 -34.89
CA PRO A 122 -16.56 17.65 -35.65
C PRO A 122 -17.34 18.03 -36.90
N GLU A 123 -17.18 19.28 -37.34
CA GLU A 123 -17.82 19.79 -38.57
C GLU A 123 -17.49 18.91 -39.78
N GLY A 124 -18.52 18.62 -40.60
CA GLY A 124 -18.40 17.77 -41.79
C GLY A 124 -18.61 16.27 -41.57
N GLN A 125 -18.74 15.80 -40.32
CA GLN A 125 -19.14 14.42 -40.06
C GLN A 125 -20.66 14.27 -39.97
N SER A 126 -21.20 13.21 -40.57
CA SER A 126 -22.62 12.90 -40.46
C SER A 126 -22.99 12.48 -39.04
N LEU A 127 -24.13 12.98 -38.57
CA LEU A 127 -24.76 12.51 -37.35
C LEU A 127 -25.15 11.04 -37.53
N PRO A 128 -25.07 10.20 -36.48
CA PRO A 128 -25.33 8.79 -36.61
C PRO A 128 -26.84 8.48 -36.52
N GLU A 129 -27.29 7.49 -37.28
CA GLU A 129 -28.53 6.79 -36.99
C GLU A 129 -28.30 5.86 -35.79
N VAL A 130 -29.26 5.80 -34.88
CA VAL A 130 -29.23 4.95 -33.68
C VAL A 130 -30.40 3.98 -33.73
N GLN A 131 -30.11 2.69 -33.68
CA GLN A 131 -31.10 1.64 -33.50
C GLN A 131 -31.11 1.18 -32.05
N VAL A 132 -32.30 1.18 -31.43
CA VAL A 132 -32.50 0.71 -30.05
C VAL A 132 -33.20 -0.63 -30.07
N ARG A 133 -32.65 -1.59 -29.32
CA ARG A 133 -33.22 -2.92 -29.14
C ARG A 133 -33.48 -3.20 -27.67
N LEU A 134 -34.57 -3.88 -27.36
CA LEU A 134 -34.90 -4.40 -26.03
C LEU A 134 -34.87 -5.92 -26.11
N ASN A 135 -34.05 -6.60 -25.30
CA ASN A 135 -33.87 -8.06 -25.32
C ASN A 135 -33.70 -8.64 -26.74
N GLY A 136 -32.94 -7.93 -27.60
CA GLY A 136 -32.66 -8.32 -28.98
C GLY A 136 -33.70 -7.90 -30.03
N ALA A 137 -34.92 -7.53 -29.64
CA ALA A 137 -35.95 -7.03 -30.55
C ALA A 137 -35.84 -5.52 -30.78
N ALA A 138 -35.93 -5.06 -32.02
CA ALA A 138 -35.86 -3.63 -32.34
C ALA A 138 -37.13 -2.89 -31.87
N ILE A 139 -36.95 -1.86 -31.05
CA ILE A 139 -38.06 -1.05 -30.49
C ILE A 139 -38.17 0.34 -31.15
N GLY A 140 -37.11 0.79 -31.83
CA GLY A 140 -37.12 2.05 -32.57
C GLY A 140 -35.80 2.40 -33.23
N ARG A 141 -35.85 3.40 -34.11
CA ARG A 141 -34.69 4.03 -34.76
C ARG A 141 -34.88 5.54 -34.76
N PHE A 142 -33.79 6.29 -34.61
CA PHE A 142 -33.82 7.75 -34.69
C PHE A 142 -32.46 8.29 -35.16
N GLN A 143 -32.48 9.50 -35.72
CA GLN A 143 -31.28 10.26 -36.07
C GLN A 143 -30.87 11.10 -34.85
N ALA A 144 -29.66 10.89 -34.32
CA ALA A 144 -29.20 11.62 -33.14
C ALA A 144 -28.86 13.09 -33.47
N SER A 145 -29.08 14.00 -32.53
CA SER A 145 -28.72 15.43 -32.64
C SER A 145 -27.45 15.78 -31.85
N SER A 146 -26.86 16.94 -32.13
CA SER A 146 -25.68 17.45 -31.41
C SER A 146 -26.00 17.90 -29.98
N ASP A 147 -27.24 18.31 -29.72
CA ASP A 147 -27.73 18.75 -28.41
C ASP A 147 -28.39 17.60 -27.65
N TRP A 148 -28.58 17.76 -26.33
CA TRP A 148 -29.28 16.78 -25.51
C TRP A 148 -30.75 16.65 -25.90
N GLU A 149 -31.16 15.44 -26.29
CA GLU A 149 -32.55 15.10 -26.61
C GLU A 149 -33.04 13.89 -25.80
N VAL A 150 -34.33 13.88 -25.46
CA VAL A 150 -34.98 12.74 -24.83
C VAL A 150 -35.77 11.96 -25.88
N ARG A 151 -35.49 10.66 -26.00
CA ARG A 151 -36.20 9.74 -26.89
C ARG A 151 -36.98 8.72 -26.08
N THR A 152 -38.25 8.54 -26.41
CA THR A 152 -39.17 7.64 -25.68
C THR A 152 -39.77 6.60 -26.62
N PHE A 153 -39.75 5.33 -26.18
CA PHE A 153 -40.23 4.17 -26.91
C PHE A 153 -41.23 3.40 -26.04
N SER A 154 -42.48 3.27 -26.50
CA SER A 154 -43.52 2.51 -25.79
C SER A 154 -43.58 1.09 -26.34
N VAL A 155 -43.36 0.10 -25.49
CA VAL A 155 -43.33 -1.32 -25.85
C VAL A 155 -44.52 -2.02 -25.17
N PRO A 156 -45.51 -2.52 -25.94
CA PRO A 156 -46.72 -3.15 -25.38
C PRO A 156 -46.43 -4.40 -24.55
N GLU A 157 -45.41 -5.17 -24.92
CA GLU A 157 -44.98 -6.36 -24.18
C GLU A 157 -43.46 -6.50 -24.26
N CYS A 158 -42.80 -6.62 -23.11
CA CYS A 158 -41.35 -6.80 -23.06
C CYS A 158 -40.95 -8.10 -23.81
N PRO A 159 -40.14 -8.01 -24.87
CA PRO A 159 -39.79 -9.16 -25.71
C PRO A 159 -38.83 -10.12 -24.99
N GLY A 160 -38.97 -11.42 -25.27
CA GLY A 160 -38.13 -12.48 -24.72
C GLY A 160 -38.54 -12.98 -23.33
N SER A 161 -37.98 -14.14 -22.93
CA SER A 161 -38.22 -14.79 -21.63
C SER A 161 -37.01 -14.75 -20.69
N SER A 162 -36.03 -13.90 -21.00
CA SER A 162 -34.82 -13.73 -20.20
C SER A 162 -35.16 -13.16 -18.82
N ALA A 163 -34.46 -13.65 -17.78
CA ALA A 163 -34.50 -13.02 -16.46
C ALA A 163 -33.80 -11.65 -16.46
N ASP A 164 -32.94 -11.39 -17.43
CA ASP A 164 -32.23 -10.11 -17.56
C ASP A 164 -32.98 -9.19 -18.52
N LEU A 165 -32.98 -7.89 -18.21
CA LEU A 165 -33.47 -6.86 -19.11
C LEU A 165 -32.28 -6.19 -19.80
N GLU A 166 -32.22 -6.24 -21.12
CA GLU A 166 -31.13 -5.68 -21.91
C GLU A 166 -31.64 -4.61 -22.88
N VAL A 167 -31.07 -3.40 -22.78
CA VAL A 167 -31.26 -2.30 -23.72
C VAL A 167 -29.98 -2.15 -24.54
N LEU A 168 -30.06 -2.38 -25.84
CA LEU A 168 -28.92 -2.36 -26.74
C LEU A 168 -29.04 -1.19 -27.74
N PHE A 169 -27.91 -0.51 -27.93
CA PHE A 169 -27.71 0.62 -28.82
C PHE A 169 -26.78 0.20 -29.96
N GLU A 170 -27.27 0.28 -31.19
CA GLU A 170 -26.51 0.10 -32.42
C GLU A 170 -26.35 1.47 -33.09
N THR A 171 -25.11 1.91 -33.31
CA THR A 171 -24.83 3.23 -33.90
C THR A 171 -23.56 3.16 -34.76
N THR A 172 -23.34 4.14 -35.64
CA THR A 172 -22.11 4.26 -36.42
C THR A 172 -21.11 5.16 -35.69
N PRO A 173 -20.06 4.64 -35.04
CA PRO A 173 -19.10 5.46 -34.32
C PRO A 173 -18.15 6.21 -35.26
N PHE A 174 -17.45 7.20 -34.74
CA PHE A 174 -16.31 7.86 -35.37
C PHE A 174 -15.09 7.83 -34.46
N VAL A 175 -13.91 8.12 -35.02
CA VAL A 175 -12.67 8.30 -34.25
C VAL A 175 -12.22 9.75 -34.46
N PRO A 176 -12.14 10.59 -33.41
CA PRO A 176 -11.81 12.01 -33.54
C PRO A 176 -10.44 12.28 -34.20
N GLY A 177 -9.43 11.44 -33.94
CA GLY A 177 -8.10 11.61 -34.52
C GLY A 177 -7.00 10.87 -33.77
N ARG A 178 -5.74 11.25 -33.98
CA ARG A 178 -4.59 10.64 -33.27
C ARG A 178 -4.53 10.99 -31.78
N GLU A 179 -5.10 12.13 -31.39
CA GLU A 179 -5.14 12.58 -29.99
C GLU A 179 -6.21 11.85 -29.17
N ASP A 180 -7.30 11.42 -29.79
CA ASP A 180 -8.31 10.54 -29.20
C ASP A 180 -8.60 9.37 -30.16
N PRO A 181 -7.95 8.21 -29.96
CA PRO A 181 -8.10 7.05 -30.82
C PRO A 181 -9.36 6.22 -30.49
N ARG A 182 -10.26 6.72 -29.64
CA ARG A 182 -11.45 5.98 -29.20
C ARG A 182 -12.52 5.96 -30.28
N TRP A 183 -13.25 4.85 -30.33
CA TRP A 183 -14.51 4.75 -31.05
C TRP A 183 -15.61 5.47 -30.25
N LEU A 184 -16.12 6.57 -30.78
CA LEU A 184 -17.17 7.40 -30.16
C LEU A 184 -18.47 7.31 -30.97
N GLY A 185 -19.52 6.74 -30.37
CA GLY A 185 -20.86 6.64 -30.93
C GLY A 185 -21.73 7.83 -30.57
N ILE A 186 -22.57 7.65 -29.55
CA ILE A 186 -23.42 8.68 -28.94
C ILE A 186 -23.07 8.83 -27.45
N GLN A 187 -23.28 10.02 -26.90
CA GLN A 187 -23.25 10.27 -25.47
C GLN A 187 -24.60 9.90 -24.87
N VAL A 188 -24.59 9.15 -23.78
CA VAL A 188 -25.80 8.77 -23.03
C VAL A 188 -25.66 9.26 -21.59
N ASP A 189 -26.65 10.04 -21.16
CA ASP A 189 -26.75 10.63 -19.80
C ASP A 189 -27.55 9.72 -18.88
N TRP A 190 -28.78 9.34 -19.26
CA TRP A 190 -29.58 8.41 -18.45
C TRP A 190 -30.52 7.56 -19.28
N VAL A 191 -30.96 6.45 -18.69
CA VAL A 191 -32.01 5.55 -19.19
C VAL A 191 -33.08 5.40 -18.11
N HIS A 192 -34.33 5.72 -18.46
CA HIS A 192 -35.49 5.63 -17.59
C HIS A 192 -36.46 4.57 -18.13
N LEU A 193 -36.85 3.63 -17.28
CA LEU A 193 -37.78 2.54 -17.59
C LEU A 193 -39.03 2.69 -16.73
N GLU A 194 -40.17 2.90 -17.37
CA GLU A 194 -41.43 3.15 -16.67
C GLU A 194 -42.44 2.02 -16.91
N PRO A 195 -42.99 1.40 -15.85
CA PRO A 195 -44.02 0.38 -15.99
C PRO A 195 -45.40 0.98 -16.27
N ALA A 196 -46.19 0.35 -17.12
CA ALA A 196 -47.59 0.73 -17.31
C ALA A 196 -48.50 0.33 -16.14
N SER A 197 -48.08 -0.62 -15.30
CA SER A 197 -48.79 -1.05 -14.08
C SER A 197 -47.82 -1.29 -12.92
N ALA A 198 -48.20 -0.90 -11.71
CA ALA A 198 -47.35 -1.05 -10.51
C ALA A 198 -47.24 -2.50 -10.02
N TRP A 199 -48.11 -3.40 -10.48
CA TRP A 199 -48.11 -4.80 -10.10
C TRP A 199 -48.42 -5.71 -11.28
N GLY A 200 -47.87 -6.93 -11.28
CA GLY A 200 -48.23 -7.99 -12.22
C GLY A 200 -47.58 -9.34 -11.91
N PRO A 201 -48.15 -10.45 -12.39
CA PRO A 201 -47.55 -11.77 -12.21
C PRO A 201 -46.23 -11.88 -12.98
N VAL A 202 -45.17 -12.27 -12.27
CA VAL A 202 -43.80 -12.40 -12.78
C VAL A 202 -43.23 -13.73 -12.30
N ARG A 203 -42.49 -14.43 -13.15
CA ARG A 203 -41.65 -15.55 -12.71
C ARG A 203 -40.41 -14.97 -12.02
N PRO A 204 -40.23 -15.16 -10.69
CA PRO A 204 -39.11 -14.56 -9.98
C PRO A 204 -37.77 -15.12 -10.47
N ALA A 205 -36.72 -14.31 -10.43
CA ALA A 205 -35.38 -14.77 -10.74
C ALA A 205 -34.82 -15.59 -9.55
N TRP A 206 -35.04 -16.92 -9.60
CA TRP A 206 -34.64 -17.83 -8.52
C TRP A 206 -33.15 -17.78 -8.19
N ARG A 207 -32.30 -17.53 -9.19
CA ARG A 207 -30.86 -17.34 -8.98
C ARG A 207 -30.58 -16.25 -7.94
N SER A 208 -31.08 -15.04 -8.16
CA SER A 208 -30.90 -13.90 -7.24
C SER A 208 -31.47 -14.18 -5.85
N LEU A 209 -32.68 -14.77 -5.78
CA LEU A 209 -33.31 -15.13 -4.51
C LEU A 209 -32.47 -16.13 -3.70
N LEU A 210 -31.92 -17.16 -4.34
CA LEU A 210 -31.06 -18.15 -3.68
C LEU A 210 -29.74 -17.53 -3.19
N LEU A 211 -29.14 -16.63 -3.97
CA LEU A 211 -27.91 -15.92 -3.58
C LEU A 211 -28.14 -15.03 -2.36
N TRP A 212 -29.25 -14.29 -2.33
CA TRP A 212 -29.62 -13.44 -1.20
C TRP A 212 -30.02 -14.26 0.04
N ALA A 213 -30.75 -15.36 -0.13
CA ALA A 213 -31.03 -16.29 0.96
C ALA A 213 -29.74 -16.88 1.56
N GLY A 214 -28.77 -17.27 0.72
CA GLY A 214 -27.45 -17.70 1.16
C GLY A 214 -26.67 -16.60 1.89
N THR A 215 -26.76 -15.36 1.42
CA THR A 215 -26.14 -14.18 2.05
C THR A 215 -26.68 -13.98 3.47
N VAL A 216 -28.01 -13.92 3.63
CA VAL A 216 -28.68 -13.79 4.93
C VAL A 216 -28.29 -14.94 5.86
N LEU A 217 -28.24 -16.16 5.35
CA LEU A 217 -27.88 -17.35 6.10
C LEU A 217 -26.44 -17.25 6.66
N LEU A 218 -25.46 -16.95 5.80
CA LEU A 218 -24.04 -16.84 6.18
C LEU A 218 -23.78 -15.70 7.17
N VAL A 219 -24.39 -14.54 6.95
CA VAL A 219 -24.31 -13.40 7.89
C VAL A 219 -24.93 -13.77 9.23
N GLY A 220 -26.11 -14.39 9.22
CA GLY A 220 -26.78 -14.82 10.43
C GLY A 220 -25.92 -15.77 11.26
N TRP A 221 -25.30 -16.76 10.62
CA TRP A 221 -24.38 -17.69 11.27
C TRP A 221 -23.10 -17.01 11.80
N ALA A 222 -22.52 -16.08 11.04
CA ALA A 222 -21.37 -15.31 11.49
C ALA A 222 -21.68 -14.48 12.76
N ILE A 223 -22.85 -13.85 12.79
CA ILE A 223 -23.32 -13.06 13.94
C ILE A 223 -23.65 -13.97 15.12
N GLU A 224 -24.34 -15.09 14.90
CA GLU A 224 -24.73 -16.05 15.94
C GLU A 224 -23.54 -16.56 16.74
N ARG A 225 -22.41 -16.81 16.08
CA ARG A 225 -21.17 -17.19 16.74
C ARG A 225 -20.66 -16.15 17.73
N ARG A 226 -20.84 -14.86 17.44
CA ARG A 226 -20.28 -13.76 18.25
C ARG A 226 -21.28 -13.17 19.24
N TRP A 227 -22.55 -13.10 18.85
CA TRP A 227 -23.65 -12.44 19.55
C TRP A 227 -24.98 -13.23 19.37
N PRO A 228 -25.12 -14.39 20.01
CA PRO A 228 -26.27 -15.30 19.78
C PRO A 228 -27.63 -14.68 20.13
N ARG A 229 -27.68 -13.72 21.06
CA ARG A 229 -28.93 -13.03 21.45
C ARG A 229 -29.44 -12.06 20.37
N LEU A 230 -28.53 -11.50 19.54
CA LEU A 230 -28.86 -10.52 18.51
C LEU A 230 -29.06 -11.16 17.13
N ALA A 231 -28.55 -12.37 16.92
CA ALA A 231 -28.52 -13.02 15.61
C ALA A 231 -29.91 -13.16 14.97
N GLY A 232 -30.93 -13.59 15.73
CA GLY A 232 -32.29 -13.71 15.21
C GLY A 232 -32.85 -12.37 14.73
N TRP A 233 -32.72 -11.32 15.54
CA TRP A 233 -33.21 -9.97 15.21
C TRP A 233 -32.50 -9.38 13.99
N VAL A 234 -31.16 -9.46 13.96
CA VAL A 234 -30.37 -8.89 12.87
C VAL A 234 -30.59 -9.67 11.57
N THR A 235 -30.65 -11.00 11.63
CA THR A 235 -30.89 -11.84 10.44
C THR A 235 -32.30 -11.64 9.90
N GLY A 236 -33.30 -11.56 10.77
CA GLY A 236 -34.68 -11.26 10.37
C GLY A 236 -34.82 -9.86 9.77
N ALA A 237 -34.23 -8.85 10.40
CA ALA A 237 -34.20 -7.48 9.85
C ALA A 237 -33.52 -7.44 8.49
N LEU A 238 -32.38 -8.11 8.32
CA LEU A 238 -31.68 -8.21 7.03
C LEU A 238 -32.55 -8.90 5.97
N ALA A 239 -33.21 -10.01 6.32
CA ALA A 239 -34.11 -10.71 5.41
C ALA A 239 -35.27 -9.81 4.93
N VAL A 240 -35.89 -9.05 5.84
CA VAL A 240 -36.95 -8.10 5.50
C VAL A 240 -36.42 -6.96 4.63
N LEU A 241 -35.27 -6.38 4.97
CA LEU A 241 -34.66 -5.31 4.19
C LEU A 241 -34.31 -5.76 2.77
N VAL A 242 -33.78 -6.97 2.60
CA VAL A 242 -33.50 -7.54 1.28
C VAL A 242 -34.79 -7.79 0.52
N ALA A 243 -35.84 -8.32 1.15
CA ALA A 243 -37.14 -8.53 0.50
C ALA A 243 -37.77 -7.21 0.05
N LEU A 244 -37.77 -6.17 0.89
CA LEU A 244 -38.24 -4.83 0.54
C LEU A 244 -37.40 -4.23 -0.59
N GLY A 245 -36.08 -4.36 -0.51
CA GLY A 245 -35.21 -3.87 -1.56
C GLY A 245 -35.45 -4.58 -2.90
N LEU A 246 -35.70 -5.89 -2.90
CA LEU A 246 -36.09 -6.64 -4.10
C LEU A 246 -37.45 -6.23 -4.67
N ALA A 247 -38.31 -5.59 -3.88
CA ALA A 247 -39.57 -5.01 -4.36
C ALA A 247 -39.36 -3.62 -4.98
N PHE A 248 -38.65 -2.72 -4.29
CA PHE A 248 -38.61 -1.29 -4.64
C PHE A 248 -37.39 -0.88 -5.45
N ILE A 249 -36.21 -1.46 -5.17
CA ILE A 249 -34.92 -1.06 -5.75
C ILE A 249 -34.15 -2.27 -6.29
N ARG A 250 -34.90 -3.25 -6.84
CA ARG A 250 -34.39 -4.55 -7.30
C ARG A 250 -33.17 -4.43 -8.20
N HIS A 251 -33.22 -3.48 -9.14
CA HIS A 251 -32.16 -3.21 -10.10
C HIS A 251 -30.82 -2.90 -9.41
N TRP A 252 -30.80 -2.29 -8.22
CA TRP A 252 -29.57 -2.07 -7.46
C TRP A 252 -29.13 -3.25 -6.60
N LEU A 253 -29.99 -4.26 -6.36
CA LEU A 253 -29.63 -5.42 -5.54
C LEU A 253 -29.17 -6.61 -6.36
N THR A 254 -29.84 -6.88 -7.49
CA THR A 254 -29.56 -8.07 -8.29
C THR A 254 -28.13 -8.15 -8.84
N PRO A 255 -27.46 -7.05 -9.28
CA PRO A 255 -26.09 -7.12 -9.78
C PRO A 255 -25.08 -7.52 -8.70
N PHE A 256 -25.39 -7.23 -7.42
CA PHE A 256 -24.50 -7.46 -6.29
C PHE A 256 -24.81 -8.74 -5.51
N ALA A 257 -25.80 -9.55 -5.92
CA ALA A 257 -26.20 -10.75 -5.19
C ALA A 257 -25.03 -11.75 -5.04
N ALA A 258 -24.26 -12.00 -6.11
CA ALA A 258 -23.12 -12.90 -6.08
C ALA A 258 -21.97 -12.35 -5.21
N TRP A 259 -21.67 -11.05 -5.33
CA TRP A 259 -20.64 -10.37 -4.53
C TRP A 259 -20.99 -10.35 -3.05
N SER A 260 -22.27 -10.13 -2.72
CA SER A 260 -22.79 -10.15 -1.36
C SER A 260 -22.64 -11.55 -0.74
N LEU A 261 -22.88 -12.61 -1.51
CA LEU A 261 -22.66 -13.98 -1.07
C LEU A 261 -21.18 -14.25 -0.80
N ILE A 262 -20.28 -13.84 -1.71
CA ILE A 262 -18.83 -13.98 -1.53
C ILE A 262 -18.34 -13.23 -0.28
N ALA A 263 -18.76 -11.97 -0.12
CA ALA A 263 -18.41 -11.15 1.05
C ALA A 263 -18.93 -11.77 2.35
N SER A 264 -20.15 -12.31 2.34
CA SER A 264 -20.74 -13.01 3.48
C SER A 264 -20.03 -14.33 3.77
N GLY A 265 -19.57 -15.04 2.74
CA GLY A 265 -18.72 -16.22 2.87
C GLY A 265 -17.37 -15.89 3.50
N ALA A 266 -16.75 -14.77 3.13
CA ALA A 266 -15.53 -14.28 3.77
C ALA A 266 -15.77 -13.87 5.24
N LEU A 267 -16.87 -13.17 5.54
CA LEU A 267 -17.27 -12.82 6.90
C LEU A 267 -17.48 -14.08 7.76
N PHE A 268 -18.19 -15.07 7.22
CA PHE A 268 -18.39 -16.37 7.83
C PHE A 268 -17.04 -17.07 8.07
N ALA A 269 -16.18 -17.14 7.06
CA ALA A 269 -14.85 -17.73 7.19
C ALA A 269 -14.02 -17.04 8.28
N LEU A 270 -14.05 -15.70 8.35
CA LEU A 270 -13.35 -14.92 9.39
C LEU A 270 -13.91 -15.20 10.79
N ALA A 271 -15.24 -15.22 10.93
CA ALA A 271 -15.88 -15.53 12.21
C ALA A 271 -15.49 -16.94 12.69
N TYR A 272 -15.42 -17.91 11.77
CA TYR A 272 -15.13 -19.32 12.05
C TYR A 272 -13.65 -19.70 11.93
N LEU A 273 -12.78 -18.78 11.54
CA LEU A 273 -11.34 -18.98 11.35
C LEU A 273 -10.66 -19.63 12.57
N PRO A 274 -10.96 -19.26 13.83
CA PRO A 274 -10.35 -19.92 14.98
C PRO A 274 -10.70 -21.41 15.08
N SER A 275 -11.92 -21.80 14.70
CA SER A 275 -12.35 -23.21 14.69
C SER A 275 -11.74 -23.98 13.54
N PHE A 276 -11.69 -23.39 12.35
CA PHE A 276 -11.02 -23.99 11.19
C PHE A 276 -9.52 -24.21 11.45
N LEU A 277 -8.85 -23.20 12.02
CA LEU A 277 -7.46 -23.34 12.48
C LEU A 277 -7.34 -24.40 13.59
N GLY A 278 -8.33 -24.51 14.48
CA GLY A 278 -8.44 -25.59 15.47
C GLY A 278 -8.44 -26.99 14.83
N TYR A 279 -9.27 -27.18 13.81
CA TYR A 279 -9.38 -28.44 13.08
C TYR A 279 -8.13 -28.76 12.26
N LEU A 280 -7.60 -27.78 11.51
CA LEU A 280 -6.32 -27.92 10.81
C LEU A 280 -5.17 -28.24 11.77
N ARG A 281 -5.21 -27.74 13.02
CA ARG A 281 -4.25 -28.12 14.06
C ARG A 281 -4.39 -29.58 14.45
N GLU A 282 -5.60 -30.10 14.57
CA GLU A 282 -5.84 -31.51 14.88
C GLU A 282 -5.38 -32.42 13.74
N LEU A 283 -5.68 -32.02 12.49
CA LEU A 283 -5.20 -32.70 11.29
C LEU A 283 -3.66 -32.67 11.21
N ALA A 284 -3.04 -31.50 11.42
CA ALA A 284 -1.59 -31.32 11.42
C ALA A 284 -0.91 -32.06 12.59
N ARG A 285 -1.57 -32.19 13.74
CA ARG A 285 -1.11 -32.96 14.90
C ARG A 285 -1.09 -34.46 14.59
N ARG A 286 -2.05 -34.94 13.79
CA ARG A 286 -2.12 -36.31 13.25
C ARG A 286 -1.13 -36.53 12.08
N ALA A 287 -0.77 -35.50 11.32
CA ALA A 287 0.14 -35.57 10.17
C ALA A 287 1.65 -35.35 10.48
N ARG A 288 2.03 -35.27 11.77
CA ARG A 288 3.38 -34.88 12.24
C ARG A 288 4.59 -35.61 11.61
N PRO A 289 4.55 -36.91 11.24
CA PRO A 289 5.69 -37.55 10.58
C PRO A 289 5.79 -37.25 9.07
N LEU A 290 4.65 -37.16 8.37
CA LEU A 290 4.59 -36.93 6.91
C LEU A 290 4.89 -35.47 6.52
N ALA A 291 4.39 -34.50 7.30
CA ALA A 291 4.65 -33.08 7.04
C ALA A 291 6.14 -32.72 7.24
N PHE A 292 6.81 -33.37 8.22
CA PHE A 292 8.23 -33.21 8.49
C PHE A 292 9.10 -33.80 7.37
N ALA A 293 8.77 -34.99 6.88
CA ALA A 293 9.45 -35.60 5.72
C ALA A 293 9.26 -34.76 4.44
N ALA A 294 8.05 -34.25 4.19
CA ALA A 294 7.76 -33.41 3.03
C ALA A 294 8.45 -32.04 3.09
N THR A 295 8.58 -31.42 4.27
CA THR A 295 9.33 -30.16 4.42
C THR A 295 10.84 -30.36 4.30
N LEU A 296 11.39 -31.46 4.81
CA LEU A 296 12.80 -31.79 4.65
C LEU A 296 13.16 -32.07 3.19
N VAL A 297 12.34 -32.86 2.48
CA VAL A 297 12.49 -33.14 1.04
C VAL A 297 12.29 -31.87 0.21
N GLY A 298 11.29 -31.04 0.54
CA GLY A 298 11.06 -29.76 -0.12
C GLY A 298 12.21 -28.77 0.08
N ALA A 299 12.80 -28.70 1.29
CA ALA A 299 13.94 -27.84 1.58
C ALA A 299 15.22 -28.31 0.87
N LEU A 300 15.48 -29.62 0.82
CA LEU A 300 16.59 -30.21 0.06
C LEU A 300 16.43 -29.96 -1.45
N LEU A 301 15.23 -30.15 -2.00
CA LEU A 301 14.92 -29.85 -3.40
C LEU A 301 15.08 -28.36 -3.72
N LEU A 302 14.65 -27.47 -2.83
CA LEU A 302 14.83 -26.03 -2.99
C LEU A 302 16.32 -25.65 -2.98
N LEU A 303 17.12 -26.26 -2.11
CA LEU A 303 18.57 -26.03 -2.02
C LEU A 303 19.28 -26.48 -3.32
N VAL A 304 18.87 -27.63 -3.85
CA VAL A 304 19.34 -28.14 -5.15
C VAL A 304 18.93 -27.20 -6.29
N LEU A 305 17.68 -26.71 -6.30
CA LEU A 305 17.20 -25.77 -7.33
C LEU A 305 17.90 -24.40 -7.27
N VAL A 306 18.16 -23.87 -6.07
CA VAL A 306 18.90 -22.60 -5.89
C VAL A 306 20.35 -22.76 -6.34
N TYR A 307 21.00 -23.87 -6.00
CA TYR A 307 22.35 -24.18 -6.48
C TYR A 307 22.40 -24.36 -8.00
N LEU A 308 21.45 -25.10 -8.58
CA LEU A 308 21.34 -25.28 -10.04
C LEU A 308 21.13 -23.93 -10.74
N ARG A 309 20.27 -23.06 -10.20
CA ARG A 309 20.04 -21.72 -10.74
C ARG A 309 21.31 -20.86 -10.66
N TRP A 310 22.02 -20.89 -9.54
CA TRP A 310 23.30 -20.19 -9.39
C TRP A 310 24.35 -20.72 -10.38
N ALA A 311 24.50 -22.04 -10.49
CA ALA A 311 25.44 -22.68 -11.42
C ALA A 311 25.16 -22.32 -12.88
N VAL A 312 23.88 -22.31 -13.28
CA VAL A 312 23.43 -21.89 -14.62
C VAL A 312 23.71 -20.41 -14.89
N GLN A 313 23.58 -19.55 -13.88
CA GLN A 313 23.81 -18.11 -14.03
C GLN A 313 25.30 -17.72 -14.02
N VAL A 314 26.16 -18.48 -13.34
CA VAL A 314 27.60 -18.16 -13.19
C VAL A 314 28.45 -18.73 -14.30
N VAL A 315 28.02 -19.81 -14.98
CA VAL A 315 28.79 -20.44 -16.07
C VAL A 315 27.92 -20.55 -17.34
N PRO A 316 27.92 -19.53 -18.23
CA PRO A 316 26.95 -19.42 -19.34
C PRO A 316 27.03 -20.53 -20.42
N TYR A 317 28.03 -21.42 -20.36
CA TYR A 317 28.32 -22.39 -21.43
C TYR A 317 28.38 -23.86 -21.00
N MET A 318 28.02 -24.21 -19.75
CA MET A 318 27.89 -25.62 -19.36
C MET A 318 26.41 -26.03 -19.32
N ALA A 319 25.98 -26.80 -20.32
CA ALA A 319 24.83 -27.70 -20.16
C ALA A 319 25.05 -28.57 -18.91
N PRO A 320 23.99 -28.95 -18.16
CA PRO A 320 24.13 -29.72 -16.94
C PRO A 320 24.76 -31.08 -17.27
N ARG A 321 26.08 -31.17 -17.10
CA ARG A 321 26.79 -32.42 -17.34
C ARG A 321 26.44 -33.41 -16.20
N PRO A 322 26.20 -34.69 -16.50
CA PRO A 322 25.80 -35.68 -15.50
C PRO A 322 26.86 -35.91 -14.40
N ASP A 323 28.13 -35.60 -14.65
CA ASP A 323 29.23 -35.58 -13.67
C ASP A 323 29.05 -34.49 -12.60
N ALA A 324 28.54 -33.30 -12.96
CA ALA A 324 28.22 -32.24 -12.00
C ALA A 324 27.03 -32.62 -11.11
N ILE A 325 26.02 -33.29 -11.66
CA ILE A 325 24.89 -33.83 -10.88
C ILE A 325 25.37 -34.94 -9.94
N ALA A 326 26.21 -35.86 -10.42
CA ALA A 326 26.80 -36.91 -9.60
C ALA A 326 27.71 -36.35 -8.51
N ALA A 327 28.50 -35.31 -8.80
CA ALA A 327 29.31 -34.61 -7.80
C ALA A 327 28.44 -33.93 -6.75
N VAL A 328 27.34 -33.28 -7.12
CA VAL A 328 26.38 -32.70 -6.16
C VAL A 328 25.74 -33.77 -5.29
N ILE A 329 25.34 -34.91 -5.87
CA ILE A 329 24.80 -36.05 -5.10
C ILE A 329 25.87 -36.60 -4.15
N PHE A 330 27.10 -36.77 -4.62
CA PHE A 330 28.22 -37.25 -3.81
C PHE A 330 28.55 -36.28 -2.65
N PHE A 331 28.69 -34.99 -2.92
CA PHE A 331 28.92 -33.97 -1.88
C PHE A 331 27.73 -33.86 -0.92
N ALA A 332 26.50 -33.97 -1.40
CA ALA A 332 25.32 -34.01 -0.54
C ALA A 332 25.31 -35.25 0.37
N LEU A 333 25.63 -36.44 -0.17
CA LEU A 333 25.75 -37.68 0.59
C LEU A 333 26.93 -37.64 1.57
N ALA A 334 28.06 -37.05 1.18
CA ALA A 334 29.22 -36.84 2.05
C ALA A 334 28.92 -35.87 3.19
N VAL A 335 28.16 -34.79 2.94
CA VAL A 335 27.69 -33.86 3.97
C VAL A 335 26.69 -34.56 4.91
N VAL A 336 25.77 -35.38 4.38
CA VAL A 336 24.85 -36.18 5.20
C VAL A 336 25.60 -37.19 6.06
N TYR A 337 26.59 -37.88 5.49
CA TYR A 337 27.43 -38.84 6.21
C TYR A 337 28.31 -38.16 7.26
N ALA A 338 28.90 -37.01 6.96
CA ALA A 338 29.66 -36.20 7.92
C ALA A 338 28.76 -35.67 9.04
N ALA A 339 27.54 -35.22 8.73
CA ALA A 339 26.56 -34.79 9.74
C ALA A 339 26.08 -35.94 10.64
N TRP A 340 25.98 -37.16 10.09
CA TRP A 340 25.71 -38.38 10.85
C TRP A 340 26.87 -38.72 11.80
N MET A 341 28.11 -38.72 11.29
CA MET A 341 29.30 -38.99 12.11
C MET A 341 29.55 -37.93 13.19
N LEU A 342 29.16 -36.68 12.92
CA LEU A 342 29.30 -35.57 13.85
C LEU A 342 28.07 -35.33 14.73
N GLU A 343 27.04 -36.20 14.69
CA GLU A 343 25.75 -35.94 15.34
C GLU A 343 25.88 -35.57 16.83
N VAL A 344 26.66 -36.34 17.60
CA VAL A 344 26.87 -36.13 19.04
C VAL A 344 27.64 -34.82 19.32
N PRO A 345 28.83 -34.57 18.72
CA PRO A 345 29.53 -33.30 18.92
C PRO A 345 28.73 -32.09 18.42
N LEU A 346 27.99 -32.22 17.30
CA LEU A 346 27.17 -31.16 16.73
C LEU A 346 25.97 -30.83 17.64
N ARG A 347 25.32 -31.84 18.22
CA ARG A 347 24.25 -31.66 19.23
C ARG A 347 24.76 -30.96 20.50
N ARG A 348 25.96 -31.32 20.97
CA ARG A 348 26.60 -30.63 22.11
C ARG A 348 26.96 -29.20 21.77
N PHE A 349 27.49 -28.96 20.57
CA PHE A 349 27.82 -27.63 20.09
C PHE A 349 26.57 -26.73 19.98
N VAL A 350 25.51 -27.19 19.31
CA VAL A 350 24.26 -26.42 19.13
C VAL A 350 23.63 -26.08 20.49
N SER A 351 23.53 -27.06 21.40
CA SER A 351 23.00 -26.79 22.75
C SER A 351 23.91 -25.89 23.60
N GLY A 352 25.22 -25.90 23.35
CA GLY A 352 26.16 -24.94 23.91
C GLY A 352 25.95 -23.53 23.36
N LEU A 353 25.81 -23.41 22.04
CA LEU A 353 25.58 -22.17 21.32
C LEU A 353 24.26 -21.52 21.73
N ASP A 354 23.16 -22.28 21.79
CA ASP A 354 21.86 -21.78 22.27
C ASP A 354 21.95 -21.22 23.68
N ARG A 355 22.56 -21.96 24.61
CA ARG A 355 22.77 -21.49 25.98
C ARG A 355 23.61 -20.23 26.02
N ALA A 356 24.62 -20.12 25.16
CA ALA A 356 25.47 -18.94 25.08
C ALA A 356 24.70 -17.74 24.50
N LEU A 357 23.88 -17.94 23.46
CA LEU A 357 23.07 -16.89 22.84
C LEU A 357 21.88 -16.43 23.72
N CYS A 358 21.45 -17.24 24.68
CA CYS A 358 20.48 -16.80 25.69
C CYS A 358 21.11 -15.90 26.77
N ARG A 359 22.45 -15.96 26.96
CA ARG A 359 23.14 -15.11 27.94
C ARG A 359 23.09 -13.63 27.50
N PRO A 360 23.04 -12.68 28.45
CA PRO A 360 22.91 -11.25 28.12
C PRO A 360 24.06 -10.68 27.31
N TRP A 361 25.29 -11.12 27.57
CA TRP A 361 26.48 -10.48 27.03
C TRP A 361 26.77 -10.88 25.58
N LEU A 362 26.61 -12.16 25.21
CA LEU A 362 27.06 -12.64 23.90
C LEU A 362 26.28 -12.02 22.72
N PRO A 363 24.93 -12.02 22.69
CA PRO A 363 24.19 -11.34 21.62
C PRO A 363 24.45 -9.83 21.59
N GLY A 364 24.71 -9.20 22.75
CA GLY A 364 25.09 -7.80 22.82
C GLY A 364 26.46 -7.53 22.16
N VAL A 365 27.45 -8.38 22.43
CA VAL A 365 28.78 -8.31 21.80
C VAL A 365 28.68 -8.59 20.30
N LEU A 366 27.95 -9.63 19.89
CA LEU A 366 27.74 -9.95 18.47
C LEU A 366 27.07 -8.80 17.74
N LEU A 367 26.05 -8.19 18.35
CA LEU A 367 25.40 -7.01 17.79
C LEU A 367 26.39 -5.84 17.68
N ALA A 368 27.17 -5.55 18.72
CA ALA A 368 28.14 -4.46 18.71
C ALA A 368 29.21 -4.65 17.61
N CYS A 369 29.76 -5.86 17.48
CA CYS A 369 30.72 -6.20 16.43
C CYS A 369 30.11 -6.06 15.04
N PHE A 370 28.88 -6.56 14.85
CA PHE A 370 28.16 -6.45 13.58
C PHE A 370 27.86 -4.99 13.22
N LEU A 371 27.36 -4.19 14.18
CA LEU A 371 27.10 -2.77 13.99
C LEU A 371 28.38 -2.02 13.63
N ALA A 372 29.47 -2.26 14.35
CA ALA A 372 30.75 -1.67 14.01
C ALA A 372 31.17 -2.02 12.57
N GLY A 373 31.09 -3.30 12.19
CA GLY A 373 31.43 -3.75 10.83
C GLY A 373 30.57 -3.11 9.74
N VAL A 374 29.24 -3.12 9.91
CA VAL A 374 28.29 -2.56 8.94
C VAL A 374 28.42 -1.05 8.85
N THR A 375 28.48 -0.33 9.98
CA THR A 375 28.63 1.13 9.98
C THR A 375 29.99 1.56 9.40
N LEU A 376 31.07 0.82 9.65
CA LEU A 376 32.37 1.10 9.01
C LEU A 376 32.30 0.90 7.49
N TYR A 377 31.66 -0.18 7.05
CA TYR A 377 31.47 -0.47 5.63
C TYR A 377 30.62 0.58 4.92
N GLU A 378 29.45 0.90 5.48
CA GLU A 378 28.53 1.92 4.95
C GLU A 378 29.17 3.32 5.01
N GLY A 379 29.91 3.63 6.07
CA GLY A 379 30.66 4.88 6.18
C GLY A 379 31.74 5.03 5.10
N ALA A 380 32.47 3.94 4.79
CA ALA A 380 33.42 3.91 3.68
C ALA A 380 32.70 4.13 2.34
N PHE A 381 31.56 3.46 2.13
CA PHE A 381 30.76 3.62 0.92
C PHE A 381 30.19 5.05 0.76
N VAL A 382 29.65 5.63 1.83
CA VAL A 382 29.13 7.01 1.88
C VAL A 382 30.23 8.04 1.59
N ARG A 383 31.47 7.75 1.98
CA ARG A 383 32.63 8.58 1.68
C ARG A 383 33.04 8.49 0.20
N GLU A 384 32.92 7.32 -0.42
CA GLU A 384 33.21 7.13 -1.86
C GLU A 384 32.12 7.74 -2.75
N MET A 385 30.86 7.65 -2.34
CA MET A 385 29.70 8.06 -3.14
C MET A 385 29.56 9.59 -3.23
N ARG A 386 29.91 10.14 -4.40
CA ARG A 386 29.90 11.59 -4.64
C ARG A 386 28.51 12.12 -4.94
N PHE A 387 27.62 11.32 -5.52
CA PHE A 387 26.28 11.76 -5.84
C PHE A 387 25.41 11.89 -4.59
N ILE A 388 24.84 13.08 -4.35
CA ILE A 388 24.00 13.39 -3.19
C ILE A 388 22.62 12.75 -3.26
N GLY A 389 22.09 12.48 -4.45
CA GLY A 389 20.73 11.99 -4.66
C GLY A 389 19.85 12.95 -5.47
N HIS A 390 18.71 12.44 -5.97
CA HIS A 390 17.73 13.18 -6.76
C HIS A 390 16.64 13.81 -5.88
N ALA A 391 16.07 14.96 -6.31
CA ALA A 391 14.92 15.61 -5.69
C ALA A 391 15.06 15.88 -4.18
N ASP A 392 14.20 15.26 -3.35
CA ASP A 392 14.13 15.45 -1.90
C ASP A 392 15.48 15.27 -1.20
N TYR A 393 16.33 14.37 -1.71
CA TYR A 393 17.67 14.17 -1.19
C TYR A 393 18.54 15.43 -1.33
N ALA A 394 18.63 16.01 -2.53
CA ALA A 394 19.43 17.21 -2.76
C ALA A 394 18.80 18.44 -2.08
N ASP A 395 17.48 18.52 -2.07
CA ASP A 395 16.76 19.59 -1.36
C ASP A 395 17.14 19.67 0.11
N ASN A 396 17.12 18.54 0.82
CA ASN A 396 17.42 18.53 2.25
C ASN A 396 18.79 19.17 2.55
N ALA A 397 19.76 18.99 1.64
CA ALA A 397 21.07 19.60 1.71
C ALA A 397 21.06 21.09 1.33
N VAL A 398 20.33 21.50 0.29
CA VAL A 398 20.15 22.93 -0.07
C VAL A 398 19.53 23.70 1.09
N VAL A 399 18.46 23.18 1.69
CA VAL A 399 17.79 23.82 2.82
C VAL A 399 18.70 23.87 4.06
N ALA A 400 19.50 22.82 4.31
CA ALA A 400 20.45 22.82 5.41
C ALA A 400 21.55 23.88 5.25
N ARG A 401 22.08 24.04 4.02
CA ARG A 401 23.02 25.11 3.67
C ARG A 401 22.40 26.49 3.90
N ASN A 402 21.17 26.69 3.46
CA ASN A 402 20.48 27.97 3.58
C ASN A 402 20.19 28.34 5.04
N LEU A 403 19.86 27.33 5.86
CA LEU A 403 19.71 27.48 7.30
C LEU A 403 21.01 27.97 7.95
N LEU A 404 22.17 27.39 7.60
CA LEU A 404 23.48 27.81 8.12
C LEU A 404 23.91 29.20 7.66
N GLN A 405 23.48 29.62 6.47
CA GLN A 405 23.75 30.95 5.92
C GLN A 405 22.83 32.03 6.51
N GLY A 406 21.92 31.69 7.44
CA GLY A 406 20.98 32.63 8.04
C GLY A 406 19.79 32.98 7.13
N ARG A 407 19.60 32.27 6.02
CA ARG A 407 18.48 32.48 5.07
C ARG A 407 17.19 31.76 5.48
N GLY A 408 17.25 30.97 6.56
CA GLY A 408 16.13 30.19 7.08
C GLY A 408 15.82 28.94 6.23
N PHE A 409 14.60 28.40 6.39
CA PHE A 409 14.12 27.25 5.61
C PHE A 409 13.66 27.70 4.22
N ALA A 410 14.63 27.99 3.35
CA ALA A 410 14.42 28.49 2.00
C ALA A 410 15.06 27.55 0.96
N VAL A 411 14.48 27.54 -0.23
CA VAL A 411 15.02 26.90 -1.43
C VAL A 411 15.45 27.98 -2.42
N ASP A 412 16.39 27.64 -3.31
CA ASP A 412 16.91 28.54 -4.36
C ASP A 412 16.55 28.05 -5.76
N TYR A 413 15.40 27.39 -5.86
CA TYR A 413 14.90 26.87 -7.11
C TYR A 413 13.38 26.85 -7.16
N VAL A 414 12.78 26.84 -8.36
CA VAL A 414 11.33 26.65 -8.57
C VAL A 414 11.10 25.34 -9.34
N THR A 415 10.30 24.43 -8.79
CA THR A 415 10.10 23.08 -9.36
C THR A 415 8.72 22.80 -9.90
N GLN A 416 7.72 23.39 -9.27
CA GLN A 416 6.32 23.26 -9.62
C GLN A 416 5.74 24.65 -9.78
N PHE A 417 4.78 24.80 -10.70
CA PHE A 417 4.20 26.10 -11.03
C PHE A 417 2.77 26.23 -10.50
N TYR A 418 2.44 25.53 -9.41
CA TYR A 418 1.14 25.65 -8.71
C TYR A 418 0.94 27.02 -8.04
N ARG A 419 2.04 27.72 -7.78
CA ARG A 419 2.04 29.06 -7.21
C ARG A 419 3.14 29.87 -7.88
N PHE A 420 2.81 31.11 -8.24
CA PHE A 420 3.82 32.06 -8.69
C PHE A 420 4.61 32.63 -7.50
N TYR A 421 5.93 32.67 -7.65
CA TYR A 421 6.83 33.37 -6.73
C TYR A 421 7.49 34.55 -7.46
N PRO A 422 7.46 35.77 -6.90
CA PRO A 422 8.11 36.94 -7.48
C PRO A 422 9.63 36.78 -7.69
N GLY A 423 10.25 35.82 -7.00
CA GLY A 423 11.65 35.47 -7.16
C GLY A 423 11.88 33.97 -6.95
N ILE A 424 13.03 33.49 -7.39
CA ILE A 424 13.36 32.06 -7.34
C ILE A 424 13.60 31.60 -5.90
N SER A 425 14.25 32.41 -5.07
CA SER A 425 14.47 32.06 -3.67
C SER A 425 13.19 32.29 -2.86
N HIS A 426 12.66 31.24 -2.26
CA HIS A 426 11.41 31.28 -1.49
C HIS A 426 11.40 30.26 -0.34
N PRO A 427 10.47 30.35 0.63
CA PRO A 427 10.41 29.41 1.73
C PRO A 427 10.10 27.98 1.26
N GLN A 428 10.81 26.99 1.80
CA GLN A 428 10.60 25.57 1.50
C GLN A 428 9.14 25.17 1.77
N GLU A 429 8.43 24.80 0.73
CA GLU A 429 7.01 24.50 0.74
C GLU A 429 6.70 23.05 0.40
N THR A 430 7.67 22.24 -0.04
CA THR A 430 7.40 20.87 -0.51
C THR A 430 7.63 19.85 0.61
N TRP A 431 8.85 19.78 1.15
CA TRP A 431 9.29 18.68 2.02
C TRP A 431 9.44 19.05 3.50
N PRO A 432 9.47 18.03 4.39
CA PRO A 432 9.56 18.24 5.84
C PRO A 432 10.91 18.81 6.29
N LEU A 433 10.91 19.56 7.40
CA LEU A 433 12.06 20.38 7.80
C LEU A 433 13.03 19.71 8.78
N LEU A 434 12.74 18.49 9.28
CA LEU A 434 13.64 17.85 10.25
C LEU A 434 14.96 17.41 9.64
N GLN A 435 14.96 16.84 8.43
CA GLN A 435 16.18 16.35 7.81
C GLN A 435 17.22 17.46 7.56
N PRO A 436 16.85 18.66 7.05
CA PRO A 436 17.76 19.79 6.99
C PRO A 436 18.38 20.18 8.34
N VAL A 437 17.58 20.16 9.41
CA VAL A 437 18.05 20.45 10.78
C VAL A 437 19.05 19.40 11.27
N LEU A 438 18.88 18.14 10.88
CA LEU A 438 19.83 17.07 11.21
C LEU A 438 21.14 17.19 10.42
N ILE A 439 21.10 17.70 9.19
CA ILE A 439 22.27 17.89 8.33
C ILE A 439 23.11 19.11 8.75
N ALA A 440 22.47 20.21 9.11
CA ALA A 440 23.14 21.50 9.36
C ALA A 440 24.34 21.42 10.34
N PRO A 441 24.29 20.70 11.48
CA PRO A 441 25.46 20.56 12.35
C PRO A 441 26.66 19.91 11.64
N PHE A 442 26.44 18.93 10.77
CA PHE A 442 27.51 18.25 10.05
C PHE A 442 28.06 19.08 8.91
N PHE A 443 27.24 19.87 8.24
CA PHE A 443 27.73 20.88 7.29
C PHE A 443 28.62 21.92 7.97
N ARG A 444 28.26 22.34 9.19
CA ARG A 444 29.07 23.29 9.97
C ARG A 444 30.42 22.72 10.41
N LEU A 445 30.49 21.41 10.69
CA LEU A 445 31.66 20.72 11.23
C LEU A 445 32.57 20.10 10.16
N LEU A 446 31.99 19.52 9.11
CA LEU A 446 32.68 18.73 8.08
C LEU A 446 32.71 19.42 6.71
N GLY A 447 32.02 20.56 6.57
CA GLY A 447 31.84 21.28 5.31
C GLY A 447 30.62 20.81 4.52
N ASP A 448 30.22 21.65 3.58
CA ASP A 448 29.10 21.45 2.67
C ASP A 448 29.47 20.42 1.59
N SER A 449 29.24 19.14 1.91
CA SER A 449 29.63 18.01 1.06
C SER A 449 28.57 16.91 1.07
N PRO A 450 28.46 16.11 -0.01
CA PRO A 450 27.54 14.97 -0.07
C PRO A 450 27.74 13.98 1.08
N THR A 451 28.99 13.74 1.48
CA THR A 451 29.32 12.87 2.61
C THR A 451 28.76 13.43 3.91
N ALA A 452 28.99 14.72 4.21
CA ALA A 452 28.47 15.35 5.42
C ALA A 452 26.94 15.31 5.51
N ALA A 453 26.24 15.43 4.37
CA ALA A 453 24.78 15.35 4.30
C ALA A 453 24.23 13.97 4.69
N LYS A 454 25.01 12.91 4.47
CA LYS A 454 24.61 11.51 4.69
C LYS A 454 24.96 10.99 6.10
N VAL A 455 25.92 11.61 6.80
CA VAL A 455 26.35 11.23 8.17
C VAL A 455 25.18 11.12 9.16
N PRO A 456 24.19 12.04 9.22
CA PRO A 456 23.07 11.90 10.14
C PRO A 456 22.36 10.56 10.03
N ASN A 457 22.23 10.01 8.82
CA ASN A 457 21.50 8.77 8.60
C ASN A 457 22.27 7.55 9.13
N LEU A 458 23.61 7.55 9.10
CA LEU A 458 24.42 6.52 9.78
C LEU A 458 24.16 6.51 11.29
N LEU A 459 24.05 7.69 11.92
CA LEU A 459 23.75 7.79 13.36
C LEU A 459 22.32 7.36 13.70
N LEU A 460 21.36 7.72 12.85
CA LEU A 460 19.96 7.31 13.00
C LEU A 460 19.80 5.79 12.87
N GLN A 461 20.53 5.15 11.96
CA GLN A 461 20.55 3.69 11.81
C GLN A 461 21.09 3.00 13.07
N LEU A 462 22.17 3.53 13.67
CA LEU A 462 22.70 3.01 14.94
C LEU A 462 21.65 3.14 16.04
N GLY A 463 20.98 4.29 16.13
CA GLY A 463 19.85 4.51 17.02
C GLY A 463 18.71 3.51 16.78
N LEU A 464 18.37 3.24 15.53
CA LEU A 464 17.34 2.28 15.12
C LEU A 464 17.71 0.86 15.54
N ALA A 465 18.94 0.42 15.30
CA ALA A 465 19.40 -0.90 15.69
C ALA A 465 19.37 -1.11 17.21
N ILE A 466 19.87 -0.13 17.96
CA ILE A 466 19.87 -0.17 19.43
C ILE A 466 18.42 -0.18 19.96
N ALA A 467 17.56 0.70 19.44
CA ALA A 467 16.16 0.79 19.83
C ALA A 467 15.39 -0.50 19.51
N ALA A 468 15.58 -1.05 18.31
CA ALA A 468 14.95 -2.30 17.87
C ALA A 468 15.40 -3.48 18.73
N TYR A 469 16.70 -3.62 18.98
CA TYR A 469 17.23 -4.68 19.84
C TYR A 469 16.74 -4.54 21.28
N ALA A 470 16.78 -3.33 21.85
CA ALA A 470 16.31 -3.08 23.22
C ALA A 470 14.82 -3.36 23.38
N LEU A 471 14.00 -2.95 22.41
CA LEU A 471 12.57 -3.23 22.41
C LEU A 471 12.28 -4.73 22.25
N ALA A 472 12.93 -5.39 21.29
CA ALA A 472 12.73 -6.79 20.99
C ALA A 472 13.20 -7.67 22.14
N SER A 473 14.40 -7.45 22.69
CA SER A 473 14.98 -8.23 23.79
C SER A 473 14.19 -8.15 25.11
N ARG A 474 13.39 -7.10 25.31
CA ARG A 474 12.45 -6.97 26.45
C ARG A 474 11.17 -7.78 26.27
N ARG A 475 10.80 -8.12 25.04
CA ARG A 475 9.50 -8.76 24.70
C ARG A 475 9.65 -10.16 24.13
N PHE A 476 10.81 -10.47 23.59
CA PHE A 476 11.17 -11.71 22.92
C PHE A 476 12.56 -12.15 23.41
N ASP A 477 12.92 -13.38 23.04
CA ASP A 477 14.27 -13.90 23.25
C ASP A 477 15.33 -12.98 22.58
N ARG A 478 16.50 -12.84 23.22
CA ARG A 478 17.64 -12.08 22.68
C ARG A 478 18.12 -12.64 21.34
N ARG A 479 18.00 -13.95 21.13
CA ARG A 479 18.25 -14.64 19.85
C ARG A 479 17.36 -14.08 18.74
N ILE A 480 16.09 -13.89 19.06
CA ILE A 480 15.09 -13.32 18.14
C ILE A 480 15.43 -11.86 17.86
N ALA A 481 15.73 -11.09 18.91
CA ALA A 481 16.10 -9.68 18.80
C ALA A 481 17.34 -9.45 17.91
N LEU A 482 18.40 -10.24 18.12
CA LEU A 482 19.64 -10.14 17.33
C LEU A 482 19.36 -10.35 15.84
N VAL A 483 18.75 -11.49 15.48
CA VAL A 483 18.45 -11.82 14.08
C VAL A 483 17.49 -10.80 13.47
N ALA A 484 16.52 -10.27 14.23
CA ALA A 484 15.61 -9.25 13.73
C ALA A 484 16.34 -7.95 13.35
N VAL A 485 17.32 -7.52 14.16
CA VAL A 485 18.13 -6.34 13.83
C VAL A 485 19.04 -6.61 12.63
N LEU A 486 19.69 -7.78 12.56
CA LEU A 486 20.50 -8.15 11.39
C LEU A 486 19.68 -8.09 10.09
N LEU A 487 18.51 -8.72 10.08
CA LEU A 487 17.60 -8.72 8.94
C LEU A 487 17.09 -7.31 8.59
N THR A 488 16.92 -6.44 9.59
CA THR A 488 16.54 -5.04 9.36
C THR A 488 17.67 -4.28 8.68
N LEU A 489 18.90 -4.37 9.18
CA LEU A 489 20.04 -3.62 8.65
C LEU A 489 20.49 -4.14 7.28
N LEU A 490 20.40 -5.45 7.05
CA LEU A 490 20.69 -6.09 5.76
C LEU A 490 19.48 -6.06 4.81
N ASN A 491 18.54 -5.15 5.01
CA ASN A 491 17.47 -4.90 4.06
C ASN A 491 17.93 -3.84 3.03
N PRO A 492 17.75 -4.07 1.71
CA PRO A 492 18.21 -3.12 0.69
C PRO A 492 17.49 -1.76 0.76
N PHE A 493 16.24 -1.69 1.24
CA PHE A 493 15.58 -0.40 1.42
C PHE A 493 16.19 0.38 2.57
N MET A 494 16.55 -0.27 3.68
CA MET A 494 17.26 0.39 4.78
C MET A 494 18.61 0.95 4.31
N LEU A 495 19.34 0.20 3.47
CA LEU A 495 20.56 0.70 2.82
C LEU A 495 20.30 1.98 2.03
N ARG A 496 19.26 2.02 1.18
CA ARG A 496 18.93 3.24 0.40
C ARG A 496 18.74 4.46 1.29
N LEU A 497 18.13 4.29 2.47
CA LEU A 497 17.89 5.41 3.38
C LEU A 497 19.17 5.92 4.07
N ILE A 498 20.22 5.12 4.09
CA ILE A 498 21.54 5.50 4.61
C ILE A 498 22.33 6.25 3.54
N LEU A 499 22.24 5.78 2.30
CA LEU A 499 23.01 6.32 1.17
C LEU A 499 22.55 7.71 0.71
N PHE A 500 21.31 8.08 1.01
CA PHE A 500 20.75 9.38 0.64
C PHE A 500 20.26 10.15 1.87
N PRO A 501 20.43 11.49 1.90
CA PRO A 501 19.89 12.36 2.95
C PRO A 501 18.36 12.46 2.87
N THR A 502 17.66 11.39 3.29
CA THR A 502 16.20 11.32 3.37
C THR A 502 15.68 11.33 4.81
N SER A 503 14.46 11.84 5.00
CA SER A 503 13.76 11.83 6.29
C SER A 503 13.18 10.46 6.67
N ASP A 504 13.14 9.49 5.76
CA ASP A 504 12.53 8.17 5.97
C ASP A 504 13.17 7.38 7.12
N LEU A 505 14.49 7.51 7.33
CA LEU A 505 15.19 6.77 8.39
C LEU A 505 14.89 7.36 9.77
N ALA A 506 14.89 8.69 9.88
CA ALA A 506 14.44 9.40 11.08
C ALA A 506 12.99 9.03 11.41
N PHE A 507 12.12 9.06 10.40
CA PHE A 507 10.73 8.65 10.53
C PHE A 507 10.60 7.20 11.04
N THR A 508 11.35 6.26 10.48
CA THR A 508 11.38 4.85 10.90
C THR A 508 11.79 4.68 12.36
N LEU A 509 12.88 5.33 12.79
CA LEU A 509 13.36 5.31 14.18
C LEU A 509 12.31 5.89 15.13
N PHE A 510 11.79 7.07 14.84
CA PHE A 510 10.83 7.73 15.72
C PHE A 510 9.47 7.02 15.74
N ALA A 511 9.04 6.41 14.64
CA ALA A 511 7.87 5.53 14.62
C ALA A 511 8.07 4.30 15.52
N LEU A 512 9.22 3.62 15.43
CA LEU A 512 9.55 2.48 16.30
C LEU A 512 9.53 2.88 17.78
N LEU A 513 10.18 4.00 18.13
CA LEU A 513 10.23 4.50 19.51
C LEU A 513 8.85 4.93 20.00
N THR A 514 8.07 5.62 19.17
CA THR A 514 6.69 6.04 19.48
C THR A 514 5.83 4.84 19.80
N LEU A 515 5.73 3.87 18.86
CA LEU A 515 4.90 2.68 19.02
C LEU A 515 5.37 1.82 20.21
N GLY A 516 6.67 1.58 20.32
CA GLY A 516 7.26 0.74 21.36
C GLY A 516 7.08 1.32 22.76
N GLN A 517 7.32 2.62 22.95
CA GLN A 517 7.19 3.28 24.26
C GLN A 517 5.73 3.55 24.62
N PHE A 518 4.90 3.96 23.66
CA PHE A 518 3.45 4.12 23.88
C PHE A 518 2.83 2.82 24.37
N PHE A 519 3.17 1.71 23.69
CA PHE A 519 2.70 0.38 24.08
C PHE A 519 3.19 -0.02 25.48
N GLN A 520 4.46 0.23 25.80
CA GLN A 520 5.00 -0.03 27.14
C GLN A 520 4.29 0.78 28.22
N ALA A 521 3.99 2.05 27.97
CA ALA A 521 3.24 2.90 28.89
C ALA A 521 1.81 2.38 29.11
N SER A 522 1.11 2.01 28.03
CA SER A 522 -0.25 1.43 28.08
C SER A 522 -0.28 0.10 28.83
N GLU A 523 0.73 -0.77 28.66
CA GLU A 523 0.82 -2.02 29.41
C GLU A 523 1.11 -1.82 30.91
N ARG A 524 1.96 -0.85 31.28
CA ARG A 524 2.19 -0.51 32.69
C ARG A 524 0.92 0.01 33.35
N GLU A 525 0.19 0.89 32.67
CA GLU A 525 -1.08 1.40 33.17
C GLU A 525 -2.12 0.29 33.37
N ARG A 526 -2.19 -0.67 32.44
CA ARG A 526 -3.05 -1.86 32.59
C ARG A 526 -2.71 -2.69 33.83
N ASN A 527 -1.46 -2.65 34.28
CA ASN A 527 -1.01 -3.28 35.52
C ASN A 527 -1.17 -2.38 36.75
N GLY A 528 -1.76 -1.18 36.61
CA GLY A 528 -2.02 -0.23 37.69
C GLY A 528 -1.01 0.92 37.80
N GLU A 529 0.04 0.94 36.98
CA GLU A 529 1.13 1.93 37.06
C GLU A 529 1.05 2.95 35.91
N ILE A 530 0.50 4.13 36.16
CA ILE A 530 0.47 5.21 35.17
C ILE A 530 1.85 5.87 35.11
N SER A 531 2.59 5.63 34.02
CA SER A 531 3.88 6.29 33.76
C SER A 531 3.68 7.50 32.84
N VAL A 532 3.39 8.67 33.43
CA VAL A 532 3.27 9.96 32.71
C VAL A 532 4.54 10.23 31.90
N LEU A 533 5.72 9.98 32.46
CA LEU A 533 6.99 10.18 31.79
C LEU A 533 7.15 9.30 30.53
N SER A 534 6.69 8.04 30.58
CA SER A 534 6.76 7.14 29.43
C SER A 534 5.83 7.57 28.30
N TYR A 535 4.64 8.07 28.63
CA TYR A 535 3.75 8.71 27.66
C TYR A 535 4.36 10.01 27.13
N GLY A 536 4.99 10.81 27.99
CA GLY A 536 5.71 12.03 27.65
C GLY A 536 6.79 11.81 26.59
N TRP A 537 7.70 10.87 26.83
CA TRP A 537 8.74 10.51 25.85
C TRP A 537 8.16 9.94 24.57
N SER A 538 7.12 9.11 24.66
CA SER A 538 6.40 8.64 23.47
C SER A 538 5.82 9.81 22.66
N GLY A 539 5.30 10.85 23.33
CA GLY A 539 4.85 12.10 22.71
C GLY A 539 5.98 12.88 22.05
N VAL A 540 7.16 12.95 22.69
CA VAL A 540 8.36 13.57 22.10
C VAL A 540 8.75 12.87 20.79
N TRP A 541 8.82 11.54 20.80
CA TRP A 541 9.10 10.77 19.59
C TRP A 541 8.02 10.95 18.53
N ALA A 542 6.74 11.06 18.92
CA ALA A 542 5.65 11.32 17.99
C ALA A 542 5.78 12.69 17.33
N GLY A 543 6.13 13.74 18.08
CA GLY A 543 6.40 15.08 17.54
C GLY A 543 7.56 15.08 16.55
N LEU A 544 8.67 14.42 16.87
CA LEU A 544 9.81 14.25 15.95
C LEU A 544 9.46 13.43 14.71
N MET A 545 8.66 12.37 14.87
CA MET A 545 8.13 11.58 13.75
C MET A 545 7.28 12.46 12.82
N MET A 546 6.41 13.32 13.36
CA MET A 546 5.59 14.25 12.58
C MET A 546 6.42 15.33 11.87
N LEU A 547 7.52 15.80 12.48
CA LEU A 547 8.46 16.72 11.84
C LEU A 547 9.31 16.03 10.76
N ALA A 548 9.62 14.74 10.92
CA ALA A 548 10.29 13.94 9.91
C ALA A 548 9.39 13.76 8.68
N LYS A 549 8.12 13.43 8.90
CA LYS A 549 7.06 13.41 7.88
C LYS A 549 5.70 13.78 8.49
N PRO A 550 4.97 14.77 7.95
CA PRO A 550 3.66 15.19 8.48
C PRO A 550 2.61 14.06 8.54
N ASN A 551 2.71 13.06 7.66
CA ASN A 551 1.85 11.87 7.71
C ASN A 551 2.07 11.01 8.98
N GLY A 552 3.12 11.25 9.76
CA GLY A 552 3.28 10.72 11.13
C GLY A 552 2.14 11.11 12.07
N ALA A 553 1.40 12.18 11.77
CA ALA A 553 0.18 12.51 12.51
C ALA A 553 -0.87 11.37 12.42
N LEU A 554 -0.93 10.68 11.28
CA LEU A 554 -1.80 9.51 11.11
C LEU A 554 -1.34 8.34 11.99
N PHE A 555 -0.03 8.13 12.14
CA PHE A 555 0.51 7.12 13.05
C PHE A 555 0.10 7.43 14.50
N ALA A 556 0.30 8.66 14.95
CA ALA A 556 -0.10 9.09 16.29
C ALA A 556 -1.62 8.95 16.52
N GLY A 557 -2.44 9.37 15.55
CA GLY A 557 -3.90 9.21 15.59
C GLY A 557 -4.35 7.75 15.67
N LEU A 558 -3.76 6.87 14.86
CA LEU A 558 -4.05 5.43 14.89
C LEU A 558 -3.59 4.77 16.21
N CYS A 559 -2.52 5.25 16.84
CA CYS A 559 -2.10 4.80 18.17
C CYS A 559 -3.15 5.13 19.24
N LEU A 560 -3.63 6.38 19.23
CA LEU A 560 -4.67 6.84 20.15
C LEU A 560 -5.98 6.10 19.90
N LEU A 561 -6.37 5.88 18.63
CA LEU A 561 -7.56 5.11 18.28
C LEU A 561 -7.47 3.65 18.77
N TRP A 562 -6.31 3.01 18.60
CA TRP A 562 -6.06 1.67 19.12
C TRP A 562 -6.19 1.62 20.66
N ASP A 563 -5.60 2.59 21.36
CA ASP A 563 -5.69 2.66 22.81
C ASP A 563 -7.13 2.90 23.27
N PHE A 564 -7.83 3.85 22.64
CA PHE A 564 -9.24 4.15 22.89
C PHE A 564 -10.12 2.91 22.76
N TRP A 565 -10.00 2.19 21.64
CA TRP A 565 -10.75 0.95 21.42
C TRP A 565 -10.42 -0.12 22.46
N GLY A 566 -9.15 -0.27 22.81
CA GLY A 566 -8.72 -1.15 23.88
C GLY A 566 -9.33 -0.76 25.23
N ARG A 567 -9.41 0.54 25.54
CA ARG A 567 -10.01 1.04 26.78
C ARG A 567 -11.50 0.81 26.86
N LEU A 568 -12.20 1.04 25.75
CA LEU A 568 -13.63 0.80 25.63
C LEU A 568 -13.95 -0.68 25.90
N ARG A 569 -13.20 -1.59 25.28
CA ARG A 569 -13.40 -3.04 25.44
C ARG A 569 -13.13 -3.52 26.87
N GLU A 570 -12.15 -2.95 27.53
CA GLU A 570 -11.69 -3.35 28.86
C GLU A 570 -12.29 -2.50 30.00
N ARG A 571 -13.10 -1.50 29.65
CA ARG A 571 -13.69 -0.51 30.57
C ARG A 571 -12.65 0.22 31.46
N ARG A 572 -11.45 0.49 30.92
CA ARG A 572 -10.32 1.13 31.64
C ARG A 572 -10.21 2.64 31.38
N TRP A 573 -11.07 3.41 32.05
CA TRP A 573 -11.13 4.88 31.90
C TRP A 573 -10.30 5.67 32.91
N ARG A 574 -9.89 5.04 34.02
CA ARG A 574 -9.02 5.68 35.02
C ARG A 574 -7.72 6.11 34.35
N GLY A 575 -7.30 7.37 34.57
CA GLY A 575 -6.01 7.87 34.06
C GLY A 575 -5.98 8.22 32.57
N PHE A 576 -7.06 7.95 31.81
CA PHE A 576 -7.12 8.17 30.36
C PHE A 576 -6.67 9.56 29.93
N LEU A 577 -7.28 10.60 30.51
CA LEU A 577 -6.97 11.99 30.16
C LEU A 577 -5.52 12.33 30.49
N ARG A 578 -4.99 11.82 31.62
CA ARG A 578 -3.58 12.04 32.00
C ARG A 578 -2.63 11.38 30.99
N ALA A 579 -2.90 10.15 30.58
CA ALA A 579 -2.09 9.45 29.58
C ALA A 579 -2.11 10.17 28.22
N TRP A 580 -3.29 10.59 27.77
CA TRP A 580 -3.46 11.26 26.49
C TRP A 580 -2.87 12.67 26.47
N LEU A 581 -3.02 13.45 27.54
CA LEU A 581 -2.36 14.75 27.66
C LEU A 581 -0.84 14.59 27.77
N ALA A 582 -0.35 13.60 28.52
CA ALA A 582 1.07 13.32 28.63
C ALA A 582 1.71 12.95 27.28
N PHE A 583 0.98 12.24 26.41
CA PHE A 583 1.42 11.96 25.05
C PHE A 583 1.23 13.15 24.10
N GLY A 584 0.05 13.76 24.13
CA GLY A 584 -0.38 14.76 23.16
C GLY A 584 0.31 16.12 23.32
N ILE A 585 0.56 16.58 24.55
CA ILE A 585 1.17 17.89 24.78
C ILE A 585 2.60 17.95 24.22
N PRO A 586 3.53 17.02 24.54
CA PRO A 586 4.88 17.06 23.97
C PRO A 586 4.89 16.90 22.45
N ALA A 587 4.02 16.04 21.91
CA ALA A 587 3.89 15.87 20.47
C ALA A 587 3.44 17.18 19.78
N ALA A 588 2.43 17.84 20.34
CA ALA A 588 1.91 19.10 19.84
C ALA A 588 2.93 20.23 19.97
N LEU A 589 3.63 20.35 21.10
CA LEU A 589 4.64 21.40 21.32
C LEU A 589 5.80 21.30 20.33
N LEU A 590 6.25 20.09 19.99
CA LEU A 590 7.31 19.90 19.00
C LEU A 590 6.83 20.16 17.57
N PHE A 591 5.60 19.80 17.24
CA PHE A 591 5.06 19.99 15.89
C PHE A 591 4.53 21.40 15.64
N ALA A 592 4.12 22.13 16.68
CA ALA A 592 3.50 23.45 16.60
C ALA A 592 4.34 24.49 15.83
N PRO A 593 5.68 24.60 15.97
CA PRO A 593 6.47 25.56 15.20
C PRO A 593 6.32 25.39 13.69
N TRP A 594 6.22 24.16 13.19
CA TRP A 594 6.00 23.89 11.77
C TRP A 594 4.59 24.30 11.32
N VAL A 595 3.57 24.03 12.15
CA VAL A 595 2.19 24.46 11.90
C VAL A 595 2.06 25.98 11.87
N VAL A 596 2.65 26.67 12.85
CA VAL A 596 2.65 28.14 12.94
C VAL A 596 3.36 28.75 11.74
N ARG A 597 4.54 28.21 11.36
CA ARG A 597 5.24 28.61 10.13
C ARG A 597 4.31 28.53 8.92
N ASN A 598 3.63 27.40 8.74
CA ASN A 598 2.79 27.22 7.57
C ASN A 598 1.55 28.12 7.57
N LEU A 599 0.95 28.39 8.74
CA LEU A 599 -0.12 29.37 8.87
C LEU A 599 0.34 30.77 8.47
N MET A 600 1.55 31.17 8.89
CA MET A 600 2.10 32.49 8.58
C MET A 600 2.50 32.64 7.11
N LEU A 601 3.09 31.60 6.49
CA LEU A 601 3.63 31.67 5.12
C LEU A 601 2.62 31.28 4.03
N PHE A 602 1.74 30.33 4.32
CA PHE A 602 0.84 29.72 3.35
C PHE A 602 -0.64 29.84 3.73
N GLY A 603 -0.96 30.42 4.89
CA GLY A 603 -2.35 30.57 5.37
C GLY A 603 -3.00 29.25 5.79
N GLN A 604 -2.23 28.16 5.94
CA GLN A 604 -2.75 26.81 6.18
C GLN A 604 -1.91 26.07 7.22
N PRO A 605 -2.53 25.29 8.13
CA PRO A 605 -1.80 24.60 9.21
C PRO A 605 -0.90 23.48 8.70
N VAL A 606 -1.26 22.87 7.57
CA VAL A 606 -0.51 21.80 6.92
C VAL A 606 -0.43 22.17 5.44
N PHE A 607 0.74 22.60 4.99
CA PHE A 607 0.98 22.95 3.60
C PHE A 607 2.13 22.09 3.06
N SER A 608 1.90 21.52 1.88
CA SER A 608 2.90 20.91 1.01
C SER A 608 2.38 21.03 -0.42
N THR A 609 3.23 21.30 -1.41
CA THR A 609 2.82 21.25 -2.82
C THR A 609 2.42 19.84 -3.26
N GLU A 610 2.92 18.79 -2.59
CA GLU A 610 2.52 17.39 -2.82
C GLU A 610 1.00 17.17 -2.64
N ARG A 611 0.29 18.07 -1.94
CA ARG A 611 -1.18 18.02 -1.84
C ARG A 611 -1.89 18.11 -3.18
N PHE A 612 -1.26 18.73 -4.18
CA PHE A 612 -1.78 18.88 -5.54
C PHE A 612 -1.40 17.64 -6.34
N ASP A 613 -0.16 17.17 -6.18
CA ASP A 613 0.36 15.95 -6.80
C ASP A 613 -0.49 14.71 -6.45
N ALA A 614 -1.08 14.66 -5.25
CA ALA A 614 -2.01 13.62 -4.81
C ALA A 614 -3.14 13.35 -5.83
N TRP A 615 -3.59 14.42 -6.48
CA TRP A 615 -4.70 14.38 -7.42
C TRP A 615 -4.25 14.14 -8.86
N ILE A 616 -2.95 14.01 -9.14
CA ILE A 616 -2.40 13.76 -10.47
C ILE A 616 -1.68 12.41 -10.52
N LEU A 617 -0.70 12.17 -9.64
CA LEU A 617 0.27 11.07 -9.72
C LEU A 617 -0.34 9.67 -9.67
N LYS A 618 -1.51 9.53 -9.02
CA LYS A 618 -2.26 8.27 -9.01
C LYS A 618 -2.98 8.00 -10.34
N TYR A 619 -3.32 9.05 -11.07
CA TYR A 619 -4.23 8.98 -12.22
C TYR A 619 -3.51 9.17 -13.56
N ARG A 620 -2.34 9.81 -13.58
CA ARG A 620 -1.56 10.15 -14.77
C ARG A 620 -0.06 9.86 -14.56
N ASP A 621 0.71 9.98 -15.64
CA ASP A 621 2.16 9.87 -15.60
C ASP A 621 2.80 10.97 -14.75
N TRP A 622 3.96 10.65 -14.16
CA TRP A 622 4.63 11.52 -13.19
C TRP A 622 4.92 12.93 -13.71
N GLU A 623 5.29 13.05 -14.99
CA GLU A 623 5.65 14.34 -15.60
C GLU A 623 4.49 15.33 -15.74
N GLU A 624 3.24 14.85 -15.63
CA GLU A 624 2.05 15.70 -15.77
C GLU A 624 1.91 16.71 -14.62
N ILE A 625 2.60 16.52 -13.48
CA ILE A 625 2.64 17.51 -12.40
C ILE A 625 3.31 18.82 -12.81
N TYR A 626 4.18 18.80 -13.83
CA TYR A 626 4.89 19.98 -14.34
C TYR A 626 4.16 20.70 -15.48
N ARG A 627 2.93 20.29 -15.80
CA ARG A 627 2.12 20.84 -16.90
C ARG A 627 1.20 21.99 -16.46
N ILE A 628 1.02 22.18 -15.15
CA ILE A 628 0.09 23.16 -14.59
C ILE A 628 0.85 24.44 -14.28
N TYR A 629 0.55 25.52 -15.01
CA TYR A 629 1.15 26.85 -14.83
C TYR A 629 0.13 27.82 -14.23
N CYS A 630 0.31 28.13 -12.96
CA CYS A 630 -0.61 28.96 -12.17
C CYS A 630 -0.01 30.34 -11.96
N LEU A 631 -0.08 31.20 -12.98
CA LEU A 631 0.43 32.56 -12.94
C LEU A 631 -0.52 33.52 -12.20
N ASP A 632 -1.84 33.28 -12.30
CA ASP A 632 -2.87 33.98 -11.55
C ASP A 632 -3.75 32.99 -10.75
N PRO A 633 -3.72 33.05 -9.40
CA PRO A 633 -4.53 32.15 -8.56
C PRO A 633 -6.04 32.27 -8.76
N ALA A 634 -6.55 33.40 -9.26
CA ALA A 634 -7.98 33.63 -9.43
C ALA A 634 -8.56 32.93 -10.68
N SER A 635 -7.71 32.70 -11.69
CA SER A 635 -8.10 32.09 -12.97
C SER A 635 -7.64 30.63 -13.11
N CYS A 636 -6.86 30.12 -12.17
CA CYS A 636 -6.19 28.83 -12.26
C CYS A 636 -6.91 27.73 -11.45
N ASP A 637 -7.33 26.69 -12.17
CA ASP A 637 -8.02 25.52 -11.59
C ASP A 637 -7.03 24.49 -11.05
N LEU A 638 -6.56 24.72 -9.82
CA LEU A 638 -5.59 23.84 -9.17
C LEU A 638 -6.15 22.44 -8.86
N PRO A 639 -5.33 21.38 -8.98
CA PRO A 639 -5.73 20.02 -8.64
C PRO A 639 -6.30 19.91 -7.24
N ASN A 640 -7.52 19.39 -7.13
CA ASN A 640 -8.20 19.24 -5.86
C ASN A 640 -9.12 18.02 -5.87
N ARG A 641 -9.76 17.72 -4.74
CA ARG A 641 -10.65 16.55 -4.60
C ARG A 641 -11.77 16.46 -5.63
N SER A 642 -12.21 17.58 -6.22
CA SER A 642 -13.25 17.57 -7.27
C SER A 642 -12.77 16.92 -8.56
N TRP A 643 -11.45 16.83 -8.78
CA TRP A 643 -10.87 16.14 -9.94
C TRP A 643 -11.18 14.64 -9.96
N LEU A 644 -11.49 14.02 -8.80
CA LEU A 644 -11.98 12.64 -8.75
C LEU A 644 -13.21 12.43 -9.63
N ILE A 645 -14.12 13.41 -9.67
CA ILE A 645 -15.32 13.38 -10.50
C ILE A 645 -14.93 13.57 -11.97
N ARG A 646 -13.98 14.47 -12.23
CA ARG A 646 -13.50 14.78 -13.60
C ARG A 646 -12.77 13.61 -14.26
N TYR A 647 -12.07 12.77 -13.48
CA TYR A 647 -11.43 11.56 -14.00
C TYR A 647 -12.40 10.45 -14.34
N GLY A 648 -13.62 10.51 -13.81
CA GLY A 648 -14.56 9.41 -13.82
C GLY A 648 -14.29 8.37 -12.73
N PHE A 649 -15.36 7.81 -12.18
CA PHE A 649 -15.37 6.75 -11.19
C PHE A 649 -14.65 5.49 -11.68
N ASP A 650 -14.71 5.15 -12.97
CA ASP A 650 -14.02 3.99 -13.52
C ASP A 650 -12.51 4.10 -13.30
N ARG A 651 -11.95 5.24 -13.71
CA ARG A 651 -10.51 5.51 -13.58
C ARG A 651 -10.12 5.59 -12.11
N VAL A 652 -10.97 6.17 -11.26
CA VAL A 652 -10.72 6.26 -9.82
C VAL A 652 -10.67 4.89 -9.15
N ILE A 653 -11.68 4.04 -9.39
CA ILE A 653 -11.74 2.69 -8.82
C ILE A 653 -10.60 1.82 -9.36
N GLN A 654 -10.29 1.93 -10.66
CA GLN A 654 -9.16 1.21 -11.27
C GLN A 654 -7.83 1.63 -10.66
N ALA A 655 -7.62 2.93 -10.44
CA ALA A 655 -6.39 3.44 -9.83
C ALA A 655 -6.25 2.93 -8.39
N ILE A 656 -7.29 3.06 -7.56
CA ILE A 656 -7.29 2.52 -6.18
C ILE A 656 -7.03 1.00 -6.18
N GLY A 657 -7.70 0.24 -7.05
CA GLY A 657 -7.50 -1.19 -7.18
C GLY A 657 -6.08 -1.56 -7.63
N THR A 658 -5.45 -0.73 -8.46
CA THR A 658 -4.05 -0.88 -8.86
C THR A 658 -3.11 -0.65 -7.68
N GLU A 659 -3.38 0.36 -6.85
CA GLU A 659 -2.60 0.61 -5.64
C GLU A 659 -2.73 -0.54 -4.63
N PHE A 660 -3.93 -1.10 -4.42
CA PHE A 660 -4.07 -2.31 -3.59
C PHE A 660 -3.30 -3.52 -4.14
N ARG A 661 -3.26 -3.69 -5.48
CA ARG A 661 -2.44 -4.72 -6.11
C ARG A 661 -0.94 -4.47 -5.92
N ARG A 662 -0.48 -3.22 -6.09
CA ARG A 662 0.92 -2.82 -5.84
C ARG A 662 1.29 -3.08 -4.37
N TRP A 663 0.42 -2.70 -3.44
CA TRP A 663 0.58 -2.97 -2.02
C TRP A 663 0.73 -4.47 -1.76
N TRP A 664 -0.16 -5.30 -2.31
CA TRP A 664 -0.06 -6.76 -2.21
C TRP A 664 1.25 -7.31 -2.82
N TYR A 665 1.66 -6.80 -3.99
CA TYR A 665 2.90 -7.24 -4.65
C TYR A 665 4.15 -6.86 -3.87
N TYR A 666 4.16 -5.70 -3.21
CA TYR A 666 5.24 -5.32 -2.30
C TYR A 666 5.45 -6.34 -1.17
N PHE A 667 4.37 -6.92 -0.63
CA PHE A 667 4.44 -7.96 0.42
C PHE A 667 4.58 -9.41 -0.11
N SER A 668 4.51 -9.64 -1.42
CA SER A 668 4.44 -11.02 -1.96
C SER A 668 5.46 -11.35 -3.06
N ARG A 669 5.93 -10.37 -3.82
CA ARG A 669 6.71 -10.60 -5.06
C ARG A 669 7.92 -9.68 -5.24
N ASP A 670 7.93 -8.50 -4.62
CA ASP A 670 9.00 -7.53 -4.84
C ASP A 670 10.37 -8.10 -4.42
N GLU A 671 11.31 -8.09 -5.37
CA GLU A 671 12.65 -8.64 -5.19
C GLU A 671 13.47 -7.82 -4.19
N GLY A 672 13.16 -6.56 -3.93
CA GLY A 672 13.84 -5.73 -2.92
C GLY A 672 13.29 -5.90 -1.49
N SER A 673 12.11 -6.50 -1.33
CA SER A 673 11.43 -6.50 -0.04
C SER A 673 11.94 -7.60 0.91
N LEU A 674 12.02 -7.27 2.22
CA LEU A 674 12.17 -8.28 3.29
C LEU A 674 11.06 -9.35 3.22
N LEU A 675 9.99 -9.04 2.49
CA LEU A 675 8.75 -9.79 2.31
C LEU A 675 8.66 -10.43 0.93
N ARG A 676 9.80 -10.88 0.38
CA ARG A 676 9.78 -12.00 -0.58
C ARG A 676 8.96 -13.16 0.03
N LEU A 677 8.44 -14.06 -0.81
CA LEU A 677 7.57 -15.18 -0.39
C LEU A 677 8.05 -15.88 0.90
N LEU A 678 9.36 -16.15 1.03
CA LEU A 678 9.94 -16.76 2.24
C LEU A 678 9.83 -15.85 3.47
N GLY A 679 10.21 -14.57 3.36
CA GLY A 679 10.15 -13.62 4.46
C GLY A 679 8.71 -13.37 4.93
N SER A 680 7.76 -13.24 4.00
CA SER A 680 6.33 -13.14 4.31
C SER A 680 5.78 -14.41 4.96
N ALA A 681 6.18 -15.59 4.46
CA ALA A 681 5.81 -16.86 5.08
C ALA A 681 6.37 -16.98 6.50
N LEU A 682 7.63 -16.57 6.73
CA LEU A 682 8.26 -16.56 8.04
C LEU A 682 7.62 -15.55 8.99
N ALA A 683 7.30 -14.35 8.53
CA ALA A 683 6.61 -13.33 9.33
C ALA A 683 5.18 -13.77 9.69
N LEU A 684 4.44 -14.33 8.72
CA LEU A 684 3.12 -14.92 8.97
C LEU A 684 3.23 -16.08 9.96
N TRP A 685 4.23 -16.95 9.79
CA TRP A 685 4.49 -18.05 10.72
C TRP A 685 4.79 -17.55 12.13
N GLY A 686 5.64 -16.52 12.26
CA GLY A 686 5.93 -15.85 13.52
C GLY A 686 4.68 -15.24 14.18
N ALA A 687 3.78 -14.65 13.39
CA ALA A 687 2.50 -14.14 13.88
C ALA A 687 1.57 -15.26 14.35
N VAL A 688 1.51 -16.38 13.61
CA VAL A 688 0.74 -17.57 13.99
C VAL A 688 1.28 -18.19 15.28
N THR A 689 2.60 -18.32 15.43
CA THR A 689 3.23 -18.89 16.63
C THR A 689 3.05 -17.95 17.83
N LEU A 690 3.06 -16.64 17.62
CA LEU A 690 2.73 -15.65 18.64
C LEU A 690 1.27 -15.79 19.11
N GLY A 691 0.33 -15.93 18.17
CA GLY A 691 -1.08 -16.16 18.47
C GLY A 691 -1.36 -17.49 19.17
N ARG A 692 -0.57 -18.53 18.87
CA ARG A 692 -0.67 -19.86 19.52
C ARG A 692 -0.33 -19.82 21.00
N GLU A 693 0.72 -19.10 21.36
CA GLU A 693 1.20 -19.02 22.74
C GLU A 693 0.50 -17.92 23.56
N ALA A 694 -0.41 -17.17 22.93
CA ALA A 694 -1.23 -16.12 23.54
C ALA A 694 -2.13 -16.59 24.70
N THR A 695 -2.34 -17.90 24.82
CA THR A 695 -3.04 -18.52 25.96
C THR A 695 -2.26 -18.34 27.26
N GLY A 696 -0.92 -18.32 27.19
CA GLY A 696 -0.03 -18.02 28.31
C GLY A 696 -0.01 -16.54 28.68
N ARG A 697 0.04 -16.23 29.98
CA ARG A 697 0.03 -14.85 30.51
C ARG A 697 1.23 -14.02 30.01
N GLU A 698 2.35 -14.67 29.72
CA GLU A 698 3.61 -14.06 29.29
C GLU A 698 3.58 -13.50 27.85
N ASN A 699 2.87 -14.14 26.92
CA ASN A 699 2.88 -13.76 25.49
C ASN A 699 1.74 -12.81 25.08
N ARG A 700 0.74 -12.59 25.94
CA ARG A 700 -0.38 -11.67 25.69
C ARG A 700 0.04 -10.22 25.39
N PRO A 701 1.07 -9.64 26.02
CA PRO A 701 1.54 -8.31 25.67
C PRO A 701 2.08 -8.25 24.24
N ALA A 702 2.86 -9.24 23.81
CA ALA A 702 3.43 -9.26 22.47
C ALA A 702 2.34 -9.33 21.37
N VAL A 703 1.26 -10.11 21.57
CA VAL A 703 0.10 -10.10 20.67
C VAL A 703 -0.56 -8.73 20.58
N ARG A 704 -0.72 -8.04 21.72
CA ARG A 704 -1.32 -6.69 21.76
C ARG A 704 -0.43 -5.65 21.07
N LEU A 705 0.89 -5.76 21.22
CA LEU A 705 1.85 -4.92 20.51
C LEU A 705 1.70 -5.06 18.99
N TYR A 706 1.63 -6.29 18.49
CA TYR A 706 1.37 -6.52 17.07
C TYR A 706 -0.06 -6.17 16.64
N GLY A 707 -1.01 -6.13 17.58
CA GLY A 707 -2.31 -5.52 17.36
C GLY A 707 -2.19 -4.02 17.06
N LEU A 708 -1.40 -3.27 17.85
CA LEU A 708 -1.12 -1.85 17.62
C LEU A 708 -0.42 -1.64 16.27
N VAL A 709 0.70 -2.34 16.05
CA VAL A 709 1.47 -2.25 14.79
C VAL A 709 0.60 -2.62 13.59
N GLY A 710 -0.23 -3.66 13.70
CA GLY A 710 -1.16 -4.08 12.66
C GLY A 710 -2.26 -3.05 12.39
N THR A 711 -2.80 -2.39 13.42
CA THR A 711 -3.75 -1.28 13.24
C THR A 711 -3.10 -0.12 12.49
N VAL A 712 -1.87 0.24 12.84
CA VAL A 712 -1.14 1.32 12.16
C VAL A 712 -0.80 0.94 10.72
N LEU A 713 -0.28 -0.27 10.47
CA LEU A 713 0.02 -0.77 9.13
C LEU A 713 -1.23 -0.80 8.23
N ALA A 714 -2.35 -1.32 8.74
CA ALA A 714 -3.59 -1.43 7.98
C ALA A 714 -4.22 -0.05 7.72
N GLY A 715 -4.26 0.82 8.73
CA GLY A 715 -4.82 2.17 8.58
C GLY A 715 -3.97 3.04 7.65
N PHE A 716 -2.64 2.97 7.79
CA PHE A 716 -1.73 3.68 6.90
C PHE A 716 -1.73 3.11 5.47
N GLY A 717 -1.76 1.78 5.32
CA GLY A 717 -1.89 1.13 4.02
C GLY A 717 -3.19 1.50 3.31
N LEU A 718 -4.31 1.54 4.03
CA LEU A 718 -5.59 2.01 3.48
C LEU A 718 -5.49 3.47 3.01
N PHE A 719 -4.89 4.34 3.83
CA PHE A 719 -4.66 5.73 3.46
C PHE A 719 -3.82 5.85 2.18
N ILE A 720 -2.68 5.14 2.10
CA ILE A 720 -1.84 5.16 0.90
C ILE A 720 -2.61 4.64 -0.31
N CYS A 721 -3.23 3.46 -0.26
CA CYS A 721 -3.94 2.89 -1.41
C CYS A 721 -5.11 3.76 -1.90
N THR A 722 -5.78 4.50 -1.01
CA THR A 722 -6.96 5.30 -1.36
C THR A 722 -6.63 6.73 -1.73
N TYR A 723 -5.73 7.39 -1.00
CA TYR A 723 -5.36 8.80 -1.18
C TYR A 723 -4.11 9.00 -2.04
N TRP A 724 -3.05 8.21 -1.82
CA TRP A 724 -1.74 8.39 -2.46
C TRP A 724 -1.34 7.23 -3.38
N HIS A 725 -0.10 7.11 -3.84
CA HIS A 725 0.39 5.93 -4.56
C HIS A 725 1.34 5.08 -3.70
N VAL A 726 1.39 3.79 -3.96
CA VAL A 726 2.22 2.82 -3.25
C VAL A 726 3.64 2.91 -3.75
N GLU A 727 4.54 3.31 -2.85
CA GLU A 727 5.99 3.19 -3.01
C GLU A 727 6.57 2.36 -1.86
N GLU A 728 7.67 1.67 -2.16
CA GLU A 728 8.42 0.82 -1.22
C GLU A 728 8.79 1.56 0.07
N ARG A 729 9.26 2.81 -0.06
CA ARG A 729 9.76 3.63 1.05
C ARG A 729 8.70 3.93 2.13
N TYR A 730 7.42 3.97 1.77
CA TYR A 730 6.35 4.25 2.74
C TYR A 730 6.16 3.13 3.77
N PHE A 731 6.62 1.91 3.48
CA PHE A 731 6.45 0.75 4.34
C PHE A 731 7.72 0.36 5.10
N VAL A 732 8.83 1.09 4.92
CA VAL A 732 10.09 0.91 5.67
C VAL A 732 9.89 0.94 7.19
N PRO A 733 9.05 1.81 7.79
CA PRO A 733 8.80 1.81 9.24
C PRO A 733 8.32 0.47 9.81
N PHE A 734 7.78 -0.40 8.95
CA PHE A 734 7.28 -1.72 9.33
C PHE A 734 8.33 -2.83 9.21
N ILE A 735 9.45 -2.60 8.51
CA ILE A 735 10.52 -3.59 8.31
C ILE A 735 11.06 -4.14 9.64
N PRO A 736 11.39 -3.32 10.67
CA PRO A 736 11.89 -3.86 11.94
C PRO A 736 10.89 -4.80 12.62
N TRP A 737 9.59 -4.51 12.50
CA TRP A 737 8.52 -5.33 13.07
C TRP A 737 8.34 -6.64 12.31
N LEU A 738 8.43 -6.59 10.99
CA LEU A 738 8.32 -7.78 10.14
C LEU A 738 9.54 -8.68 10.27
N ALA A 739 10.74 -8.10 10.36
CA ALA A 739 11.97 -8.82 10.67
C ALA A 739 11.90 -9.51 12.03
N LEU A 740 11.25 -8.88 13.02
CA LEU A 740 11.02 -9.47 14.33
C LEU A 740 10.05 -10.67 14.27
N LEU A 741 8.97 -10.59 13.49
CA LEU A 741 8.10 -11.74 13.24
C LEU A 741 8.82 -12.86 12.48
N ALA A 742 9.57 -12.52 11.44
CA ALA A 742 10.32 -13.49 10.64
C ALA A 742 11.36 -14.22 11.51
N SER A 743 12.12 -13.48 12.30
CA SER A 743 13.09 -14.01 13.27
C SER A 743 12.43 -14.93 14.31
N ARG A 744 11.25 -14.55 14.82
CA ARG A 744 10.46 -15.45 15.69
C ARG A 744 10.05 -16.73 14.97
N GLY A 745 9.61 -16.64 13.72
CA GLY A 745 9.27 -17.81 12.90
C GLY A 745 10.46 -18.75 12.71
N LEU A 746 11.64 -18.19 12.44
CA LEU A 746 12.90 -18.92 12.30
C LEU A 746 13.30 -19.65 13.59
N TRP A 747 13.36 -18.92 14.71
CA TRP A 747 13.75 -19.51 16.00
C TRP A 747 12.73 -20.50 16.54
N TRP A 748 11.43 -20.27 16.30
CA TRP A 748 10.41 -21.25 16.64
C TRP A 748 10.62 -22.56 15.88
N PHE A 749 10.95 -22.49 14.58
CA PHE A 749 11.22 -23.68 13.79
C PHE A 749 12.48 -24.41 14.27
N HIS A 750 13.54 -23.66 14.56
CA HIS A 750 14.74 -24.21 15.19
C HIS A 750 14.42 -24.91 16.51
N ASP A 751 13.72 -24.25 17.44
CA ASP A 751 13.41 -24.80 18.76
C ASP A 751 12.53 -26.07 18.64
N ALA A 752 11.62 -26.13 17.65
CA ALA A 752 10.80 -27.31 17.37
C ALA A 752 11.61 -28.53 16.86
N LEU A 753 12.73 -28.29 16.17
CA LEU A 753 13.66 -29.32 15.72
C LEU A 753 14.67 -29.72 16.79
N ALA A 754 15.21 -28.71 17.48
CA ALA A 754 16.29 -28.85 18.44
C ALA A 754 15.83 -29.45 19.77
N TYR A 755 14.56 -29.31 20.13
CA TYR A 755 14.07 -29.73 21.45
C TYR A 755 12.79 -30.57 21.37
N ARG A 756 12.64 -31.49 22.33
CA ARG A 756 11.39 -32.19 22.62
C ARG A 756 11.04 -32.03 24.10
N ARG A 757 9.75 -32.09 24.42
CA ARG A 757 9.33 -32.27 25.82
C ARG A 757 9.33 -33.76 26.14
N ASP A 758 9.96 -34.14 27.25
CA ASP A 758 9.86 -35.49 27.80
C ASP A 758 8.47 -35.72 28.43
N GLU A 759 8.20 -36.95 28.90
CA GLU A 759 6.94 -37.32 29.54
C GLU A 759 6.64 -36.52 30.82
N ARG A 760 7.66 -35.89 31.40
CA ARG A 760 7.57 -35.02 32.59
C ARG A 760 7.51 -33.53 32.23
N GLY A 761 7.52 -33.20 30.93
CA GLY A 761 7.48 -31.85 30.41
C GLY A 761 8.81 -31.11 30.30
N HIS A 762 9.95 -31.73 30.65
CA HIS A 762 11.27 -31.11 30.54
C HIS A 762 11.72 -31.02 29.08
N VAL A 763 12.43 -29.94 28.77
CA VAL A 763 12.97 -29.68 27.45
C VAL A 763 14.28 -30.46 27.28
N VAL A 764 14.27 -31.48 26.41
CA VAL A 764 15.43 -32.33 26.12
C VAL A 764 15.90 -32.10 24.68
N PRO A 765 17.21 -31.91 24.42
CA PRO A 765 17.74 -31.72 23.07
C PRO A 765 17.47 -32.93 22.17
N ARG A 766 17.25 -32.72 20.88
CA ARG A 766 17.14 -33.74 19.82
C ARG A 766 18.40 -33.77 18.95
N SER A 767 18.57 -34.82 18.15
CA SER A 767 19.65 -34.95 17.17
C SER A 767 19.56 -33.98 16.00
N LEU A 768 18.38 -33.42 15.74
CA LEU A 768 18.09 -32.59 14.55
C LEU A 768 18.30 -31.08 14.77
N GLY A 769 18.79 -30.63 15.94
CA GLY A 769 18.91 -29.20 16.24
C GLY A 769 19.84 -28.42 15.31
N TRP A 770 20.87 -29.08 14.78
CA TRP A 770 21.81 -28.47 13.83
C TRP A 770 21.15 -28.11 12.49
N LEU A 771 20.16 -28.88 12.03
CA LEU A 771 19.37 -28.54 10.83
C LEU A 771 18.61 -27.23 11.01
N GLY A 772 18.14 -26.95 12.24
CA GLY A 772 17.51 -25.68 12.56
C GLY A 772 18.48 -24.50 12.47
N VAL A 773 19.76 -24.68 12.87
CA VAL A 773 20.79 -23.64 12.73
C VAL A 773 21.13 -23.42 11.26
N VAL A 774 21.31 -24.51 10.50
CA VAL A 774 21.53 -24.43 9.04
C VAL A 774 20.37 -23.70 8.36
N TRP A 775 19.13 -24.00 8.74
CA TRP A 775 17.94 -23.29 8.26
C TRP A 775 17.99 -21.78 8.56
N ILE A 776 18.34 -21.39 9.80
CA ILE A 776 18.48 -19.98 10.17
C ILE A 776 19.53 -19.30 9.29
N VAL A 777 20.71 -19.90 9.13
CA VAL A 777 21.80 -19.34 8.33
C VAL A 777 21.38 -19.19 6.87
N LEU A 778 20.83 -20.24 6.25
CA LEU A 778 20.39 -20.22 4.86
C LEU A 778 19.27 -19.19 4.63
N ALA A 779 18.28 -19.13 5.52
CA ALA A 779 17.20 -18.18 5.42
C ALA A 779 17.71 -16.74 5.60
N CYS A 780 18.59 -16.48 6.56
CA CYS A 780 19.19 -15.15 6.75
C CYS A 780 20.04 -14.74 5.55
N SER A 781 20.88 -15.65 5.02
CA SER A 781 21.69 -15.40 3.82
C SER A 781 20.82 -15.10 2.60
N TYR A 782 19.73 -15.85 2.41
CA TYR A 782 18.78 -15.61 1.32
C TYR A 782 18.07 -14.26 1.45
N LEU A 783 17.64 -13.90 2.67
CA LEU A 783 16.97 -12.62 2.94
C LEU A 783 17.92 -11.42 2.86
N ALA A 784 19.21 -11.62 3.17
CA ALA A 784 20.23 -10.58 3.08
C ALA A 784 20.86 -10.43 1.69
N GLN A 785 20.75 -11.43 0.81
CA GLN A 785 21.34 -11.39 -0.54
C GLN A 785 21.00 -10.11 -1.34
N PRO A 786 19.77 -9.57 -1.32
CA PRO A 786 19.40 -8.37 -2.07
C PRO A 786 20.19 -7.12 -1.66
N PHE A 787 20.62 -7.02 -0.40
CA PHE A 787 21.43 -5.91 0.10
C PHE A 787 22.73 -5.74 -0.70
N PHE A 788 23.43 -6.84 -0.98
CA PHE A 788 24.67 -6.80 -1.76
C PHE A 788 24.44 -6.44 -3.22
N GLY A 789 23.30 -6.88 -3.79
CA GLY A 789 22.89 -6.48 -5.14
C GLY A 789 22.61 -4.97 -5.21
N GLU A 790 21.93 -4.42 -4.21
CA GLU A 790 21.63 -3.00 -4.10
C GLU A 790 22.91 -2.15 -3.99
N ILE A 791 23.89 -2.57 -3.19
CA ILE A 791 25.21 -1.91 -3.10
C ILE A 791 25.85 -1.80 -4.49
N ALA A 792 25.91 -2.92 -5.22
CA ALA A 792 26.51 -2.96 -6.55
C ALA A 792 25.78 -2.02 -7.52
N GLN A 793 24.44 -2.03 -7.49
CA GLN A 793 23.62 -1.12 -8.29
C GLN A 793 23.86 0.35 -7.93
N LYS A 794 23.97 0.70 -6.65
CA LYS A 794 24.21 2.09 -6.23
C LYS A 794 25.62 2.58 -6.55
N ARG A 795 26.61 1.68 -6.55
CA ARG A 795 27.96 1.98 -7.04
C ARG A 795 27.95 2.27 -8.54
N LEU A 796 27.27 1.45 -9.34
CA LEU A 796 27.10 1.70 -10.78
C LEU A 796 26.36 3.00 -11.06
N MET A 797 25.30 3.28 -10.29
CA MET A 797 24.54 4.53 -10.39
C MET A 797 25.43 5.75 -10.09
N ASP A 798 26.26 5.71 -9.05
CA ASP A 798 27.20 6.81 -8.74
C ASP A 798 28.22 7.01 -9.87
N GLN A 799 28.74 5.92 -10.45
CA GLN A 799 29.62 5.98 -11.63
C GLN A 799 28.93 6.62 -12.84
N GLN A 800 27.68 6.24 -13.13
CA GLN A 800 26.90 6.84 -14.22
C GLN A 800 26.61 8.33 -14.01
N LYS A 801 26.64 8.81 -12.75
CA LYS A 801 26.45 10.22 -12.42
C LYS A 801 27.71 11.05 -12.47
N GLN A 802 28.89 10.46 -12.70
CA GLN A 802 30.16 11.22 -12.75
C GLN A 802 30.16 12.28 -13.85
N GLU A 803 29.65 11.97 -15.05
CA GLU A 803 29.52 12.93 -16.15
C GLU A 803 28.62 14.11 -15.77
N GLU A 804 27.55 13.87 -15.02
CA GLU A 804 26.65 14.91 -14.51
C GLU A 804 27.34 15.82 -13.50
N LEU A 805 28.16 15.24 -12.61
CA LEU A 805 28.96 16.01 -11.66
C LEU A 805 30.03 16.86 -12.35
N LEU A 806 30.66 16.35 -13.41
CA LEU A 806 31.61 17.11 -14.23
C LEU A 806 30.92 18.28 -14.94
N ALA A 807 29.72 18.05 -15.50
CA ALA A 807 28.93 19.10 -16.12
C ALA A 807 28.49 20.17 -15.10
N TYR A 808 28.15 19.81 -13.86
CA TYR A 808 27.87 20.76 -12.79
C TYR A 808 29.11 21.60 -12.43
N ALA A 809 30.29 20.97 -12.30
CA ALA A 809 31.52 21.69 -12.03
C ALA A 809 31.85 22.69 -13.16
N TRP A 810 31.76 22.23 -14.41
CA TRP A 810 31.94 23.09 -15.58
C TRP A 810 30.95 24.27 -15.56
N LEU A 811 29.67 24.01 -15.31
CA LEU A 811 28.64 25.05 -15.26
C LEU A 811 28.93 26.10 -14.17
N ALA A 812 29.37 25.66 -12.98
CA ALA A 812 29.71 26.55 -11.88
C ALA A 812 30.91 27.47 -12.21
N GLU A 813 31.88 26.97 -12.97
CA GLU A 813 33.07 27.72 -13.40
C GLU A 813 32.80 28.70 -14.56
N HIS A 814 31.82 28.40 -15.42
CA HIS A 814 31.57 29.13 -16.67
C HIS A 814 30.30 30.03 -16.64
N THR A 815 29.64 30.15 -15.49
CA THR A 815 28.46 31.02 -15.29
C THR A 815 28.66 31.97 -14.13
N ALA A 816 28.03 33.14 -14.18
CA ALA A 816 28.05 34.09 -13.07
C ALA A 816 27.18 33.59 -11.91
N PRO A 817 27.50 33.94 -10.63
CA PRO A 817 26.70 33.56 -9.47
C PRO A 817 25.22 33.90 -9.55
N ASP A 818 24.89 35.00 -10.23
CA ASP A 818 23.52 35.45 -10.39
C ASP A 818 22.78 34.82 -11.57
N ASP A 819 23.47 34.07 -12.44
CA ASP A 819 22.85 33.42 -13.58
C ASP A 819 21.83 32.38 -13.12
N VAL A 820 20.68 32.38 -13.79
CA VAL A 820 19.60 31.42 -13.55
C VAL A 820 19.67 30.31 -14.59
N VAL A 821 19.63 29.08 -14.10
CA VAL A 821 19.71 27.88 -14.94
C VAL A 821 18.37 27.16 -14.99
N MET A 822 17.84 26.93 -16.18
CA MET A 822 16.67 26.08 -16.36
C MET A 822 17.10 24.62 -16.54
N THR A 823 16.46 23.70 -15.83
CA THR A 823 16.82 22.27 -15.86
C THR A 823 15.67 21.37 -15.41
N ARG A 824 15.71 20.07 -15.76
CA ARG A 824 14.76 19.06 -15.24
C ARG A 824 15.11 18.59 -13.82
N VAL A 825 16.29 18.95 -13.32
CA VAL A 825 16.83 18.51 -12.02
C VAL A 825 17.32 19.70 -11.16
N PRO A 826 16.46 20.69 -10.90
CA PRO A 826 16.88 21.94 -10.25
C PRO A 826 17.46 21.72 -8.85
N TRP A 827 16.98 20.72 -8.11
CA TRP A 827 17.48 20.39 -6.76
C TRP A 827 18.98 20.08 -6.74
N GLN A 828 19.39 19.11 -7.55
CA GLN A 828 20.79 18.69 -7.61
C GLN A 828 21.67 19.77 -8.22
N LEU A 829 21.19 20.42 -9.30
CA LEU A 829 21.94 21.48 -9.97
C LEU A 829 22.23 22.63 -9.00
N THR A 830 21.22 23.09 -8.26
CA THR A 830 21.36 24.15 -7.25
C THR A 830 22.35 23.76 -6.17
N TYR A 831 22.29 22.50 -5.71
CA TYR A 831 23.20 22.00 -4.69
C TYR A 831 24.66 22.05 -5.14
N TYR A 832 25.00 21.55 -6.33
CA TYR A 832 26.39 21.47 -6.78
C TYR A 832 26.95 22.78 -7.35
N THR A 833 26.12 23.57 -8.00
CA THR A 833 26.59 24.77 -8.73
C THR A 833 26.41 26.06 -7.96
N HIS A 834 25.61 26.05 -6.90
CA HIS A 834 25.19 27.25 -6.17
C HIS A 834 24.49 28.28 -7.07
N ARG A 835 23.96 27.86 -8.23
CA ARG A 835 23.15 28.69 -9.11
C ARG A 835 21.68 28.51 -8.80
N ARG A 836 20.93 29.60 -8.91
CA ARG A 836 19.47 29.56 -8.86
C ARG A 836 18.95 28.79 -10.06
N SER A 837 17.92 27.99 -9.88
CA SER A 837 17.40 27.19 -10.99
C SER A 837 15.88 27.09 -11.07
N VAL A 838 15.39 26.76 -12.26
CA VAL A 838 13.96 26.58 -12.51
C VAL A 838 13.71 25.30 -13.31
N MET A 839 12.63 24.60 -12.98
CA MET A 839 12.22 23.39 -13.68
C MET A 839 11.93 23.68 -15.15
N ILE A 840 12.29 22.76 -16.03
CA ILE A 840 11.81 22.78 -17.42
C ILE A 840 10.31 22.42 -17.41
N PRO A 841 9.41 23.33 -17.80
CA PRO A 841 7.97 23.07 -17.83
C PRO A 841 7.62 21.90 -18.78
N GLN A 842 6.55 21.16 -18.47
CA GLN A 842 5.99 20.12 -19.35
C GLN A 842 5.01 20.77 -20.33
N GLY A 843 5.50 21.33 -21.43
CA GLY A 843 4.69 22.13 -22.36
C GLY A 843 5.30 22.31 -23.74
N THR A 844 4.78 23.29 -24.46
CA THR A 844 5.30 23.79 -25.75
C THR A 844 6.62 24.54 -25.56
N VAL A 845 7.29 24.88 -26.66
CA VAL A 845 8.53 25.67 -26.60
C VAL A 845 8.23 27.10 -26.11
N GLU A 846 7.04 27.59 -26.41
CA GLU A 846 6.52 28.89 -25.99
C GLU A 846 6.35 28.94 -24.47
N ASP A 847 5.81 27.88 -23.86
CA ASP A 847 5.70 27.76 -22.39
C ASP A 847 7.08 27.79 -21.72
N VAL A 848 8.06 27.11 -22.31
CA VAL A 848 9.46 27.11 -21.85
C VAL A 848 10.05 28.52 -21.90
N LEU A 849 9.84 29.24 -23.01
CA LEU A 849 10.34 30.60 -23.20
C LEU A 849 9.65 31.61 -22.28
N GLU A 850 8.35 31.43 -22.00
CA GLU A 850 7.63 32.26 -21.07
C GLU A 850 8.18 32.12 -19.64
N VAL A 851 8.35 30.89 -19.16
CA VAL A 851 8.99 30.62 -17.85
C VAL A 851 10.43 31.13 -17.83
N ALA A 852 11.17 30.99 -18.94
CA ALA A 852 12.54 31.48 -19.05
C ALA A 852 12.61 33.00 -18.89
N ARG A 853 11.74 33.75 -19.58
CA ARG A 853 11.66 35.21 -19.44
C ARG A 853 11.25 35.62 -18.03
N LEU A 854 10.23 34.96 -17.48
CA LEU A 854 9.67 35.27 -16.17
C LEU A 854 10.72 35.22 -15.06
N TYR A 855 11.62 34.24 -15.11
CA TYR A 855 12.66 34.03 -14.10
C TYR A 855 14.06 34.48 -14.54
N GLY A 856 14.19 35.15 -15.70
CA GLY A 856 15.47 35.66 -16.20
C GLY A 856 16.51 34.56 -16.47
N VAL A 857 16.07 33.43 -17.04
CA VAL A 857 16.93 32.28 -17.35
C VAL A 857 17.95 32.64 -18.43
N ARG A 858 19.22 32.32 -18.17
CA ARG A 858 20.33 32.53 -19.12
C ARG A 858 20.91 31.25 -19.68
N VAL A 859 20.74 30.14 -18.98
CA VAL A 859 21.35 28.86 -19.33
C VAL A 859 20.33 27.74 -19.25
N LEU A 860 20.31 26.86 -20.25
CA LEU A 860 19.58 25.59 -20.23
C LEU A 860 20.55 24.46 -19.93
N PHE A 861 20.32 23.72 -18.84
CA PHE A 861 21.03 22.48 -18.55
C PHE A 861 20.18 21.27 -18.94
N TRP A 862 20.63 20.55 -19.96
CA TRP A 862 19.89 19.51 -20.65
C TRP A 862 20.51 18.12 -20.42
N GLU A 863 19.99 17.41 -19.42
CA GLU A 863 20.45 16.07 -19.05
C GLU A 863 19.75 14.94 -19.82
N GLY A 864 20.30 13.73 -19.77
CA GLY A 864 19.89 12.59 -20.58
C GLY A 864 18.40 12.23 -20.49
N ASN A 865 17.78 12.30 -19.30
CA ASN A 865 16.34 12.01 -19.17
C ASN A 865 15.47 13.14 -19.74
N ALA A 866 15.92 14.40 -19.64
CA ALA A 866 15.18 15.54 -20.17
C ALA A 866 14.92 15.39 -21.69
N ARG A 867 15.88 14.82 -22.44
CA ARG A 867 15.75 14.50 -23.88
C ARG A 867 14.53 13.63 -24.20
N GLY A 868 14.20 12.67 -23.33
CA GLY A 868 13.06 11.77 -23.53
C GLY A 868 11.73 12.37 -23.05
N LEU A 869 11.78 13.21 -22.02
CA LEU A 869 10.60 13.66 -21.29
C LEU A 869 10.07 15.03 -21.74
N ARG A 870 10.83 15.76 -22.58
CA ARG A 870 10.49 17.09 -23.10
C ARG A 870 10.60 17.12 -24.64
N PRO A 871 9.72 16.43 -25.37
CA PRO A 871 9.85 16.20 -26.81
C PRO A 871 9.79 17.50 -27.64
N ALA A 872 8.91 18.44 -27.29
CA ALA A 872 8.80 19.72 -28.00
C ALA A 872 10.09 20.55 -27.91
N LEU A 873 10.69 20.57 -26.72
CA LEU A 873 11.96 21.26 -26.49
C LEU A 873 13.13 20.55 -27.18
N ARG A 874 13.15 19.21 -27.19
CA ARG A 874 14.13 18.44 -27.95
C ARG A 874 14.11 18.80 -29.43
N GLU A 875 12.93 18.84 -30.05
CA GLU A 875 12.81 19.19 -31.47
C GLU A 875 13.36 20.59 -31.77
N ALA A 876 13.14 21.56 -30.87
CA ALA A 876 13.69 22.90 -31.01
C ALA A 876 15.23 22.92 -30.90
N LEU A 877 15.79 22.15 -29.97
CA LEU A 877 17.25 22.02 -29.78
C LEU A 877 17.93 21.33 -30.97
N ASP A 878 17.32 20.26 -31.49
CA ASP A 878 17.83 19.50 -32.65
C ASP A 878 17.88 20.38 -33.93
N LYS A 879 17.04 21.43 -34.01
CA LYS A 879 17.06 22.45 -35.08
C LYS A 879 18.12 23.54 -34.88
N GLY A 880 18.97 23.44 -33.85
CA GLY A 880 20.05 24.39 -33.59
C GLY A 880 19.60 25.76 -33.09
N ARG A 881 18.43 25.83 -32.41
CA ARG A 881 17.81 27.10 -32.00
C ARG A 881 18.66 27.95 -31.04
N TRP A 882 19.52 27.31 -30.23
CA TRP A 882 20.33 28.01 -29.23
C TRP A 882 21.81 27.59 -29.28
N PRO A 883 22.75 28.51 -28.95
CA PRO A 883 24.17 28.18 -28.91
C PRO A 883 24.48 27.11 -27.88
N LEU A 884 25.14 26.04 -28.33
CA LEU A 884 25.64 24.96 -27.49
C LEU A 884 26.97 25.38 -26.86
N LEU A 885 27.05 25.34 -25.54
CA LEU A 885 28.23 25.73 -24.75
C LEU A 885 29.04 24.53 -24.26
N TYR A 886 28.39 23.39 -24.03
CA TYR A 886 28.99 22.16 -23.52
C TYR A 886 28.25 20.96 -24.08
N ASP A 887 28.98 19.92 -24.52
CA ASP A 887 28.42 18.64 -24.94
C ASP A 887 29.39 17.51 -24.60
N ALA A 888 29.13 16.82 -23.49
CA ALA A 888 29.89 15.64 -23.07
C ALA A 888 29.05 14.75 -22.15
N GLY A 889 29.33 13.44 -22.16
CA GLY A 889 28.68 12.48 -21.26
C GLY A 889 27.16 12.37 -21.42
N GLY A 890 26.61 12.76 -22.58
CA GLY A 890 25.17 12.80 -22.83
C GLY A 890 24.45 14.01 -22.24
N ILE A 891 25.20 15.03 -21.79
CA ILE A 891 24.69 16.27 -21.21
C ILE A 891 25.05 17.42 -22.11
N GLN A 892 24.06 18.29 -22.37
CA GLN A 892 24.24 19.49 -23.17
C GLN A 892 23.90 20.73 -22.35
N ILE A 893 24.65 21.81 -22.53
CA ILE A 893 24.37 23.11 -21.91
C ILE A 893 24.23 24.14 -23.02
N TYR A 894 23.12 24.87 -23.03
CA TYR A 894 22.85 25.89 -24.03
C TYR A 894 22.75 27.28 -23.39
N ARG A 895 23.13 28.31 -24.15
CA ARG A 895 22.84 29.70 -23.79
C ARG A 895 21.43 30.06 -24.26
N PHE A 896 20.54 30.48 -23.35
CA PHE A 896 19.29 31.11 -23.75
C PHE A 896 19.60 32.47 -24.38
N PRO A 897 18.81 32.93 -25.38
CA PRO A 897 19.05 34.20 -26.02
C PRO A 897 18.94 35.33 -24.98
N ASP A 898 19.96 36.19 -24.93
CA ASP A 898 19.87 37.46 -24.23
C ASP A 898 18.84 38.31 -24.96
N GLU A 899 17.69 38.62 -24.34
CA GLU A 899 16.80 39.63 -24.90
C GLU A 899 17.44 41.01 -24.71
N ALA A 900 18.28 41.41 -25.67
CA ALA A 900 18.36 42.79 -26.09
C ALA A 900 17.29 43.02 -27.18
N GLY A 901 16.05 43.27 -26.74
CA GLY A 901 15.00 43.93 -27.51
C GLY A 901 14.00 43.04 -28.29
N PRO A 902 12.76 43.53 -28.49
CA PRO A 902 11.67 42.85 -29.20
C PRO A 902 11.95 42.58 -30.68
#